data_AF-A0A0Q9QFZ4-F1
#
_entry.id   AF-A0A0Q9QFZ4-F1
#
_cell.length_a   1.000
_cell.length_b   1.000
_cell.length_c   1.000
_cell.angle_alpha   90.00
_cell.angle_beta   90.00
_cell.angle_gamma   90.00
#
_symmetry.space_group_name_H-M   'P 1'
#
loop_
_entity.id
_entity.type
_entity.pdbx_description
1 polymer ?
#
loop_
_entity_poly.entity_id
_entity_poly.type
_entity_poly.pdbx_seq_one_letter_code
_entity_poly.pdbx_strand_id
1 'polypeptide(L)'
;MRGTPPPQISSQAIIVYDELGRVLQRRDAANHLQVGYTYDAANNVLTTTDGLDHTTTLVYDAFDRLVRSTDPAGNATQYTYDGVGHLTKVIDPRNNATTYTVDGFGQVWTQVSPDTGTTTYTYNASGQRTSLVRNDGSTLSYAYDALGRPTSVGNGQETRTYSYDTCTNGKGRLCRMAGSDSVTTHSWSTFAYTPEGWLATRQDAMQSTVNTTGYTYDGLGHRTGISYPSGVSVGYAYDHGTLAAVTSTRGGTTTTIASGFHYQPFGIATDWTYGNGLKHSASFDQDGRLIHLGASSGATVRQSLNYDYNFGNEITTITNGVDATQNRAYDYDAAGRLSKDTRSNLSWSFDANGNHSRFVSPSGQTDYVIEPASNRVSSYTTQSGVHTTYQYDARGNRTVAQEQPGITQSYAYDAFNRLIRVYVGTATTSLLYNPQGQRVGKITGSGQTRYTYVGDQLATEYGPTGWKSYVWAGTELLGVVQDNGTTSFVHNDHLGRPEVVTGASQQMVWRANNDPYGRTVALDQIGGLNLGLPGQYQDVETGLWINGYRTYDESIGRYLESDPIGLGGGLNTYGYAQANPISSVDPRGMDVAVVIDNNTVPMLGKFGGHVAVLVGNDRTGWDYYSKDGFVNGTQQDSHYTYASLDDFLSDQGDVYITGEVFETTSQNDADMRAWANTHITDDFSGTFNNCADFVYGVLEAGGVKVNKPRFSPSVPNDMLDGAGDRINMNHPHHGLMNRAYSPGTFNHGYW
;
A
#
# COMPACT_ATOMS: atom_id res chain seq x y z
N MET A 1 17.69 -11.85 39.53
CA MET A 1 16.33 -11.65 39.02
C MET A 1 16.10 -10.15 38.89
N ARG A 2 16.21 -9.58 37.69
CA ARG A 2 15.67 -8.23 37.46
C ARG A 2 14.15 -8.43 37.44
N GLY A 3 13.42 -7.79 38.35
CA GLY A 3 11.98 -7.92 38.43
C GLY A 3 11.35 -7.60 37.08
N THR A 4 10.34 -8.37 36.69
CA THR A 4 9.50 -8.02 35.55
C THR A 4 8.96 -6.60 35.78
N PRO A 5 9.18 -5.67 34.82
CA PRO A 5 8.60 -4.35 34.93
C PRO A 5 7.07 -4.47 35.06
N PRO A 6 6.41 -3.55 35.78
CA PRO A 6 4.95 -3.55 35.84
C PRO A 6 4.39 -3.46 34.41
N PRO A 7 3.25 -4.13 34.14
CA PRO A 7 2.60 -4.06 32.84
C PRO A 7 2.34 -2.59 32.47
N GLN A 8 2.69 -2.22 31.24
CA GLN A 8 2.47 -0.90 30.67
C GLN A 8 1.28 -0.98 29.72
N ILE A 9 0.31 -0.07 29.87
CA ILE A 9 -0.78 0.08 28.91
C ILE A 9 -0.21 0.85 27.72
N SER A 10 -0.09 0.18 26.55
CA SER A 10 0.40 0.80 25.31
C SER A 10 -0.65 1.66 24.62
N SER A 11 -1.91 1.27 24.73
CA SER A 11 -3.07 2.03 24.24
C SER A 11 -4.33 1.63 25.01
N GLN A 12 -5.34 2.49 24.98
CA GLN A 12 -6.65 2.29 25.58
C GLN A 12 -7.71 2.81 24.61
N ALA A 13 -8.78 2.05 24.44
CA ALA A 13 -9.96 2.47 23.70
C ALA A 13 -11.23 2.20 24.52
N ILE A 14 -12.21 3.08 24.41
CA ILE A 14 -13.53 2.90 25.04
C ILE A 14 -14.55 2.65 23.94
N ILE A 15 -15.25 1.51 24.01
CA ILE A 15 -16.28 1.15 23.05
C ILE A 15 -17.63 1.09 23.77
N VAL A 16 -18.58 1.88 23.27
CA VAL A 16 -19.96 1.92 23.78
C VAL A 16 -20.83 1.10 22.85
N TYR A 17 -21.61 0.19 23.41
CA TYR A 17 -22.52 -0.67 22.67
C TYR A 17 -23.98 -0.35 22.97
N ASP A 18 -24.87 -0.70 22.05
CA ASP A 18 -26.31 -0.76 22.33
C ASP A 18 -26.74 -2.13 22.89
N GLU A 19 -28.04 -2.28 23.17
CA GLU A 19 -28.63 -3.52 23.70
C GLU A 19 -28.49 -4.73 22.77
N LEU A 20 -28.18 -4.53 21.49
CA LEU A 20 -27.96 -5.57 20.49
C LEU A 20 -26.46 -5.88 20.28
N GLY A 21 -25.56 -5.28 21.07
CA GLY A 21 -24.11 -5.45 20.95
C GLY A 21 -23.50 -4.72 19.75
N ARG A 22 -24.21 -3.74 19.17
CA ARG A 22 -23.70 -2.92 18.06
C ARG A 22 -22.92 -1.74 18.61
N VAL A 23 -21.85 -1.33 17.93
CA VAL A 23 -20.99 -0.22 18.39
C VAL A 23 -21.70 1.12 18.17
N LEU A 24 -22.07 1.81 19.24
CA LEU A 24 -22.60 3.18 19.14
C LEU A 24 -21.48 4.21 19.04
N GLN A 25 -20.41 4.03 19.80
CA GLN A 25 -19.32 5.00 19.87
C GLN A 25 -17.99 4.28 20.10
N ARG A 26 -16.96 4.75 19.42
CA ARG A 26 -15.57 4.55 19.81
C ARG A 26 -15.04 5.86 20.35
N ARG A 27 -14.33 5.76 21.46
CA ARG A 27 -13.82 6.89 22.23
C ARG A 27 -12.35 6.67 22.55
N ASP A 28 -11.65 7.79 22.63
CA ASP A 28 -10.24 7.84 22.97
C ASP A 28 -10.02 7.50 24.47
N ALA A 29 -8.76 7.37 24.89
CA ALA A 29 -8.38 7.08 26.26
C ALA A 29 -8.83 8.17 27.26
N ALA A 30 -8.98 9.41 26.78
CA ALA A 30 -9.53 10.53 27.53
C ALA A 30 -11.07 10.62 27.47
N ASN A 31 -11.73 9.61 26.89
CA ASN A 31 -13.17 9.46 26.72
C ASN A 31 -13.82 10.49 25.76
N HIS A 32 -13.06 11.18 24.91
CA HIS A 32 -13.61 11.96 23.80
C HIS A 32 -14.14 11.06 22.68
N LEU A 33 -15.13 11.53 21.94
CA LEU A 33 -15.65 10.80 20.78
C LEU A 33 -14.57 10.76 19.68
N GLN A 34 -14.28 9.58 19.15
CA GLN A 34 -13.50 9.43 17.92
C GLN A 34 -14.41 9.15 16.73
N VAL A 35 -15.37 8.23 16.90
CA VAL A 35 -16.41 7.97 15.92
C VAL A 35 -17.69 7.47 16.59
N GLY A 36 -18.83 7.98 16.16
CA GLY A 36 -20.17 7.56 16.56
C GLY A 36 -20.96 6.99 15.40
N TYR A 37 -21.87 6.07 15.68
CA TYR A 37 -22.72 5.39 14.71
C TYR A 37 -24.19 5.49 15.10
N THR A 38 -25.05 5.61 14.10
CA THR A 38 -26.48 5.31 14.23
C THR A 38 -26.87 4.18 13.30
N TYR A 39 -27.95 3.48 13.62
CA TYR A 39 -28.37 2.29 12.87
C TYR A 39 -29.86 2.31 12.56
N ASP A 40 -30.24 1.64 11.48
CA ASP A 40 -31.62 1.26 11.24
C ASP A 40 -32.00 -0.05 11.98
N ALA A 41 -33.21 -0.53 11.74
CA ALA A 41 -33.72 -1.78 12.29
C ALA A 41 -33.10 -3.04 11.64
N ALA A 42 -32.50 -2.90 10.46
CA ALA A 42 -31.82 -3.98 9.73
C ALA A 42 -30.32 -4.07 10.05
N ASN A 43 -29.83 -3.26 11.00
CA ASN A 43 -28.42 -3.17 11.40
C ASN A 43 -27.50 -2.48 10.36
N ASN A 44 -28.07 -1.71 9.44
CA ASN A 44 -27.29 -0.85 8.57
C ASN A 44 -26.90 0.44 9.31
N VAL A 45 -25.68 0.92 9.11
CA VAL A 45 -25.19 2.19 9.67
C VAL A 45 -25.85 3.34 8.91
N LEU A 46 -26.63 4.19 9.56
CA LEU A 46 -27.26 5.36 8.92
C LEU A 46 -26.37 6.60 8.93
N THR A 47 -25.61 6.82 10.00
CA THR A 47 -24.68 7.93 10.12
C THR A 47 -23.38 7.49 10.77
N THR A 48 -22.29 8.13 10.35
CA THR A 48 -21.01 8.11 11.07
C THR A 48 -20.62 9.53 11.43
N THR A 49 -20.39 9.81 12.71
CA THR A 49 -20.00 11.14 13.20
C THR A 49 -18.60 11.06 13.79
N ASP A 50 -17.64 11.83 13.27
CA ASP A 50 -16.28 11.84 13.80
C ASP A 50 -16.16 12.67 15.10
N GLY A 51 -14.97 12.72 15.68
CA GLY A 51 -14.71 13.50 16.90
C GLY A 51 -14.77 15.02 16.72
N LEU A 52 -14.88 15.53 15.48
CA LEU A 52 -15.09 16.95 15.16
C LEU A 52 -16.57 17.27 14.93
N ASP A 53 -17.47 16.32 15.23
CA ASP A 53 -18.91 16.38 14.95
C ASP A 53 -19.25 16.42 13.43
N HIS A 54 -18.31 16.08 12.55
CA HIS A 54 -18.56 15.94 11.14
C HIS A 54 -19.33 14.64 10.86
N THR A 55 -20.47 14.73 10.17
CA THR A 55 -21.37 13.60 9.99
C THR A 55 -21.50 13.18 8.52
N THR A 56 -21.14 11.93 8.23
CA THR A 56 -21.46 11.26 6.97
C THR A 56 -22.79 10.54 7.10
N THR A 57 -23.67 10.66 6.10
CA THR A 57 -24.98 9.98 6.06
C THR A 57 -25.02 8.92 4.97
N LEU A 58 -25.55 7.75 5.31
CA LEU A 58 -25.64 6.58 4.43
C LEU A 58 -27.11 6.20 4.21
N VAL A 59 -27.45 5.86 2.97
CA VAL A 59 -28.81 5.44 2.57
C VAL A 59 -28.73 4.11 1.86
N TYR A 60 -29.64 3.21 2.23
CA TYR A 60 -29.71 1.84 1.73
C TYR A 60 -31.00 1.60 0.96
N ASP A 61 -30.98 0.65 0.03
CA ASP A 61 -32.20 0.12 -0.58
C ASP A 61 -32.84 -0.99 0.29
N ALA A 62 -33.96 -1.53 -0.19
CA ALA A 62 -34.69 -2.60 0.51
C ALA A 62 -33.93 -3.94 0.62
N PHE A 63 -32.75 -4.05 -0.01
CA PHE A 63 -31.87 -5.22 0.06
C PHE A 63 -30.61 -4.93 0.89
N ASP A 64 -30.63 -3.88 1.73
CA ASP A 64 -29.52 -3.47 2.60
C ASP A 64 -28.23 -3.12 1.82
N ARG A 65 -28.38 -2.63 0.58
CA ARG A 65 -27.25 -2.20 -0.25
C ARG A 65 -27.13 -0.68 -0.22
N LEU A 66 -25.92 -0.17 0.00
CA LEU A 66 -25.64 1.27 0.05
C LEU A 66 -25.91 1.91 -1.32
N VAL A 67 -26.90 2.80 -1.41
CA VAL A 67 -27.25 3.53 -2.64
C VAL A 67 -26.82 4.99 -2.64
N ARG A 68 -26.54 5.57 -1.47
CA ARG A 68 -26.01 6.93 -1.36
C ARG A 68 -25.15 7.08 -0.11
N SER A 69 -23.99 7.71 -0.27
CA SER A 69 -23.18 8.26 0.81
C SER A 69 -23.12 9.78 0.65
N THR A 70 -23.30 10.54 1.73
CA THR A 70 -23.17 12.00 1.73
C THR A 70 -22.15 12.38 2.79
N ASP A 71 -21.04 12.99 2.38
CA ASP A 71 -19.96 13.41 3.26
C ASP A 71 -20.37 14.62 4.13
N PRO A 72 -19.56 15.02 5.13
CA PRO A 72 -19.90 16.13 6.01
C PRO A 72 -19.94 17.51 5.31
N ALA A 73 -19.30 17.63 4.15
CA ALA A 73 -19.37 18.83 3.31
C ALA A 73 -20.65 18.85 2.43
N GLY A 74 -21.50 17.83 2.51
CA GLY A 74 -22.74 17.69 1.75
C GLY A 74 -22.57 17.11 0.35
N ASN A 75 -21.36 16.64 0.01
CA ASN A 75 -21.05 16.03 -1.27
C ASN A 75 -21.59 14.60 -1.29
N ALA A 76 -22.34 14.24 -2.32
CA ALA A 76 -23.01 12.94 -2.38
C ALA A 76 -22.45 12.03 -3.47
N THR A 77 -22.10 10.80 -3.10
CA THR A 77 -21.82 9.70 -4.02
C THR A 77 -23.02 8.78 -4.09
N GLN A 78 -23.40 8.36 -5.29
CA GLN A 78 -24.57 7.49 -5.51
C GLN A 78 -24.14 6.19 -6.18
N TYR A 79 -24.79 5.09 -5.80
CA TYR A 79 -24.50 3.75 -6.28
C TYR A 79 -25.77 3.14 -6.87
N THR A 80 -25.63 2.40 -7.97
CA THR A 80 -26.72 1.65 -8.59
C THR A 80 -26.30 0.21 -8.77
N TYR A 81 -27.23 -0.70 -8.48
CA TYR A 81 -27.02 -2.14 -8.60
C TYR A 81 -27.99 -2.74 -9.62
N ASP A 82 -27.59 -3.87 -10.21
CA ASP A 82 -28.51 -4.70 -10.97
C ASP A 82 -29.47 -5.49 -10.04
N GLY A 83 -30.33 -6.31 -10.63
CA GLY A 83 -31.30 -7.13 -9.91
C GLY A 83 -30.69 -8.28 -9.10
N VAL A 84 -29.41 -8.61 -9.29
CA VAL A 84 -28.71 -9.69 -8.57
C VAL A 84 -27.68 -9.17 -7.57
N GLY A 85 -27.43 -7.86 -7.49
CA GLY A 85 -26.58 -7.25 -6.48
C GLY A 85 -25.26 -6.66 -6.97
N HIS A 86 -24.95 -6.72 -8.27
CA HIS A 86 -23.69 -6.19 -8.78
C HIS A 86 -23.77 -4.67 -8.96
N LEU A 87 -22.70 -3.97 -8.60
CA LEU A 87 -22.56 -2.53 -8.81
C LEU A 87 -22.44 -2.23 -10.32
N THR A 88 -23.38 -1.45 -10.85
CA THR A 88 -23.44 -1.10 -12.29
C THR A 88 -23.22 0.39 -12.55
N LYS A 89 -23.31 1.25 -11.53
CA LYS A 89 -23.05 2.68 -11.68
C LYS A 89 -22.60 3.32 -10.38
N VAL A 90 -21.62 4.21 -10.48
CA VAL A 90 -21.21 5.14 -9.43
C VAL A 90 -21.31 6.56 -9.98
N ILE A 91 -21.96 7.46 -9.25
CA ILE A 91 -22.02 8.89 -9.57
C ILE A 91 -21.24 9.64 -8.50
N ASP A 92 -20.19 10.36 -8.90
CA ASP A 92 -19.38 11.18 -8.00
C ASP A 92 -20.13 12.48 -7.60
N PRO A 93 -19.62 13.25 -6.61
CA PRO A 93 -20.27 14.50 -6.20
C PRO A 93 -20.33 15.61 -7.25
N ARG A 94 -19.57 15.50 -8.35
CA ARG A 94 -19.63 16.40 -9.50
C ARG A 94 -20.62 15.92 -10.56
N ASN A 95 -21.36 14.85 -10.28
CA ASN A 95 -22.29 14.15 -11.17
C ASN A 95 -21.63 13.44 -12.35
N ASN A 96 -20.32 13.17 -12.30
CA ASN A 96 -19.70 12.28 -13.29
C ASN A 96 -20.09 10.84 -12.97
N ALA A 97 -20.47 10.09 -14.00
CA ALA A 97 -20.92 8.72 -13.84
C ALA A 97 -19.90 7.73 -14.42
N THR A 98 -19.46 6.79 -13.59
CA THR A 98 -18.75 5.59 -14.04
C THR A 98 -19.75 4.43 -14.08
N THR A 99 -19.88 3.75 -15.22
CA THR A 99 -20.82 2.64 -15.38
C THR A 99 -20.11 1.33 -15.71
N TYR A 100 -20.68 0.24 -15.23
CA TYR A 100 -20.23 -1.13 -15.45
C TYR A 100 -21.35 -1.96 -16.08
N THR A 101 -21.03 -2.61 -17.19
CA THR A 101 -21.82 -3.73 -17.71
C THR A 101 -21.15 -5.00 -17.20
N VAL A 102 -21.90 -5.81 -16.46
CA VAL A 102 -21.41 -7.05 -15.87
C VAL A 102 -22.13 -8.27 -16.44
N ASP A 103 -21.49 -9.43 -16.40
CA ASP A 103 -22.15 -10.70 -16.69
C ASP A 103 -22.81 -11.33 -15.47
N GLY A 104 -23.42 -12.51 -15.67
CA GLY A 104 -24.10 -13.24 -14.58
C GLY A 104 -23.17 -13.74 -13.46
N PHE A 105 -21.85 -13.69 -13.65
CA PHE A 105 -20.85 -14.02 -12.65
C PHE A 105 -20.26 -12.77 -11.98
N GLY A 106 -20.74 -11.57 -12.34
CA GLY A 106 -20.25 -10.29 -11.81
C GLY A 106 -18.96 -9.79 -12.48
N GLN A 107 -18.48 -10.44 -13.54
CA GLN A 107 -17.30 -10.00 -14.29
C GLN A 107 -17.65 -8.77 -15.13
N VAL A 108 -16.75 -7.80 -15.22
CA VAL A 108 -17.00 -6.55 -15.94
C VAL A 108 -16.72 -6.74 -17.43
N TRP A 109 -17.73 -6.69 -18.28
CA TRP A 109 -17.56 -6.68 -19.75
C TRP A 109 -17.26 -5.30 -20.29
N THR A 110 -17.76 -4.25 -19.66
CA THR A 110 -17.54 -2.88 -20.12
C THR A 110 -17.52 -1.93 -18.94
N GLN A 111 -16.53 -1.06 -18.92
CA GLN A 111 -16.48 0.13 -18.07
C GLN A 111 -16.60 1.37 -18.95
N VAL A 112 -17.43 2.32 -18.55
CA VAL A 112 -17.42 3.68 -19.12
C VAL A 112 -17.04 4.64 -18.00
N SER A 113 -15.93 5.34 -18.17
CA SER A 113 -15.37 6.29 -17.21
C SER A 113 -15.36 7.70 -17.81
N PRO A 114 -15.69 8.75 -17.04
CA PRO A 114 -15.47 10.13 -17.45
C PRO A 114 -13.98 10.44 -17.70
N ASP A 115 -13.09 9.74 -16.99
CA ASP A 115 -11.64 10.03 -16.98
C ASP A 115 -10.86 9.21 -18.00
N THR A 116 -11.35 8.04 -18.42
CA THR A 116 -10.62 7.13 -19.33
C THR A 116 -11.45 6.67 -20.54
N GLY A 117 -12.72 7.08 -20.63
CA GLY A 117 -13.64 6.66 -21.68
C GLY A 117 -14.12 5.21 -21.52
N THR A 118 -14.40 4.54 -22.64
CA THR A 118 -14.89 3.16 -22.64
C THR A 118 -13.75 2.15 -22.68
N THR A 119 -13.75 1.19 -21.75
CA THR A 119 -12.91 -0.01 -21.81
C THR A 119 -13.80 -1.24 -21.87
N THR A 120 -13.57 -2.13 -22.83
CA THR A 120 -14.26 -3.42 -22.93
C THR A 120 -13.32 -4.56 -22.59
N TYR A 121 -13.85 -5.61 -21.98
CA TYR A 121 -13.10 -6.79 -21.57
C TYR A 121 -13.75 -8.03 -22.16
N THR A 122 -12.92 -9.01 -22.52
CA THR A 122 -13.40 -10.34 -22.93
C THR A 122 -12.77 -11.41 -22.04
N TYR A 123 -13.51 -12.48 -21.81
CA TYR A 123 -13.11 -13.56 -20.92
C TYR A 123 -13.20 -14.91 -21.63
N ASN A 124 -12.38 -15.88 -21.21
CA ASN A 124 -12.53 -17.27 -21.61
C ASN A 124 -13.59 -17.99 -20.75
N ALA A 125 -13.89 -19.24 -21.09
CA ALA A 125 -14.87 -20.05 -20.35
C ALA A 125 -14.49 -20.32 -18.87
N SER A 126 -13.24 -20.08 -18.49
CA SER A 126 -12.74 -20.20 -17.11
C SER A 126 -12.81 -18.88 -16.34
N GLY A 127 -13.39 -17.82 -16.92
CA GLY A 127 -13.49 -16.50 -16.28
C GLY A 127 -12.20 -15.68 -16.30
N GLN A 128 -11.24 -16.04 -17.16
CA GLN A 128 -9.96 -15.33 -17.25
C GLN A 128 -10.00 -14.32 -18.39
N ARG A 129 -9.60 -13.08 -18.12
CA ARG A 129 -9.57 -11.98 -19.10
C ARG A 129 -8.64 -12.32 -20.26
N THR A 130 -9.16 -12.47 -21.48
CA THR A 130 -8.38 -12.75 -22.70
C THR A 130 -8.04 -11.51 -23.50
N SER A 131 -8.81 -10.44 -23.36
CA SER A 131 -8.57 -9.16 -24.03
C SER A 131 -9.11 -7.99 -23.23
N LEU A 132 -8.50 -6.83 -23.41
CA LEU A 132 -9.15 -5.53 -23.14
C LEU A 132 -8.95 -4.61 -24.34
N VAL A 133 -9.97 -3.80 -24.64
CA VAL A 133 -9.91 -2.74 -25.65
C VAL A 133 -10.25 -1.43 -24.98
N ARG A 134 -9.35 -0.45 -25.07
CA ARG A 134 -9.52 0.88 -24.47
C ARG A 134 -10.23 1.84 -25.43
N ASN A 135 -10.53 3.03 -24.92
CA ASN A 135 -11.30 4.06 -25.62
C ASN A 135 -10.61 4.60 -26.89
N ASP A 136 -9.28 4.52 -26.96
CA ASP A 136 -8.48 4.88 -28.13
C ASP A 136 -8.35 3.74 -29.16
N GLY A 137 -8.99 2.58 -28.92
CA GLY A 137 -8.87 1.38 -29.73
C GLY A 137 -7.62 0.55 -29.43
N SER A 138 -6.73 0.99 -28.52
CA SER A 138 -5.60 0.18 -28.09
C SER A 138 -6.08 -1.08 -27.39
N THR A 139 -5.41 -2.20 -27.65
CA THR A 139 -5.82 -3.53 -27.18
C THR A 139 -4.67 -4.21 -26.45
N LEU A 140 -4.97 -4.91 -25.35
CA LEU A 140 -4.07 -5.90 -24.76
C LEU A 140 -4.73 -7.27 -24.79
N SER A 141 -3.99 -8.26 -25.29
CA SER A 141 -4.38 -9.67 -25.29
C SER A 141 -3.60 -10.43 -24.22
N TYR A 142 -4.26 -11.40 -23.59
CA TYR A 142 -3.71 -12.20 -22.50
C TYR A 142 -3.67 -13.67 -22.89
N ALA A 143 -2.62 -14.36 -22.45
CA ALA A 143 -2.51 -15.80 -22.56
C ALA A 143 -2.23 -16.40 -21.18
N TYR A 144 -2.72 -17.62 -20.98
CA TYR A 144 -2.62 -18.37 -19.74
C TYR A 144 -2.09 -19.77 -20.00
N ASP A 145 -1.47 -20.38 -19.00
CA ASP A 145 -1.17 -21.81 -19.02
C ASP A 145 -2.37 -22.66 -18.57
N ALA A 146 -2.21 -23.98 -18.56
CA ALA A 146 -3.26 -24.92 -18.17
C ALA A 146 -3.68 -24.83 -16.68
N LEU A 147 -2.88 -24.19 -15.83
CA LEU A 147 -3.20 -23.91 -14.43
C LEU A 147 -3.83 -22.52 -14.25
N GLY A 148 -4.05 -21.81 -15.34
CA GLY A 148 -4.65 -20.48 -15.34
C GLY A 148 -3.70 -19.35 -14.96
N ARG A 149 -2.38 -19.58 -14.95
CA ARG A 149 -1.40 -18.52 -14.65
C ARG A 149 -1.09 -17.72 -15.91
N PRO A 150 -0.95 -16.38 -15.84
CA PRO A 150 -0.69 -15.56 -17.02
C PRO A 150 0.69 -15.88 -17.59
N THR A 151 0.79 -16.15 -18.89
CA THR A 151 2.04 -16.44 -19.61
C THR A 151 2.44 -15.31 -20.55
N SER A 152 1.48 -14.50 -21.01
CA SER A 152 1.74 -13.34 -21.86
C SER A 152 0.65 -12.29 -21.70
N VAL A 153 1.04 -11.01 -21.80
CA VAL A 153 0.14 -9.88 -22.02
C VAL A 153 0.78 -8.89 -22.98
N GLY A 154 0.03 -8.38 -23.97
CA GLY A 154 0.59 -7.43 -24.93
C GLY A 154 -0.34 -7.04 -26.06
N ASN A 155 0.09 -6.10 -26.91
CA ASN A 155 -0.66 -5.64 -28.09
C ASN A 155 -0.10 -6.19 -29.42
N GLY A 156 0.82 -7.17 -29.34
CA GLY A 156 1.54 -7.74 -30.48
C GLY A 156 2.78 -6.97 -30.93
N GLN A 157 2.95 -5.70 -30.51
CA GLN A 157 4.18 -4.92 -30.67
C GLN A 157 4.98 -4.88 -29.37
N GLU A 158 4.29 -4.64 -28.26
CA GLU A 158 4.82 -4.67 -26.91
C GLU A 158 4.22 -5.86 -26.17
N THR A 159 5.08 -6.68 -25.57
CA THR A 159 4.67 -7.91 -24.90
C THR A 159 5.45 -8.11 -23.62
N ARG A 160 4.73 -8.52 -22.56
CA ARG A 160 5.28 -9.02 -21.31
C ARG A 160 5.01 -10.51 -21.25
N THR A 161 6.05 -11.29 -20.99
CA THR A 161 5.99 -12.76 -20.91
C THR A 161 6.37 -13.22 -19.52
N TYR A 162 5.77 -14.34 -19.11
CA TYR A 162 5.97 -14.94 -17.80
C TYR A 162 6.26 -16.44 -17.96
N SER A 163 7.22 -16.94 -17.20
CA SER A 163 7.56 -18.37 -17.19
C SER A 163 7.60 -18.87 -15.75
N TYR A 164 6.95 -20.00 -15.51
CA TYR A 164 6.85 -20.64 -14.19
C TYR A 164 7.55 -21.99 -14.20
N ASP A 165 7.91 -22.51 -13.04
CA ASP A 165 8.35 -23.91 -12.86
C ASP A 165 9.67 -24.31 -13.53
N THR A 166 10.37 -23.37 -14.17
CA THR A 166 11.58 -23.61 -14.98
C THR A 166 12.90 -23.34 -14.26
N CYS A 167 12.85 -22.72 -13.08
CA CYS A 167 14.00 -22.33 -12.27
C CYS A 167 14.22 -23.27 -11.07
N THR A 168 15.40 -23.15 -10.45
CA THR A 168 15.76 -23.90 -9.24
C THR A 168 14.73 -23.68 -8.13
N ASN A 169 14.17 -24.77 -7.62
CA ASN A 169 13.10 -24.81 -6.61
C ASN A 169 11.85 -23.97 -6.96
N GLY A 170 11.61 -23.72 -8.24
CA GLY A 170 10.55 -22.85 -8.74
C GLY A 170 9.23 -23.51 -9.06
N LYS A 171 8.98 -24.77 -8.65
CA LYS A 171 7.69 -25.43 -8.90
C LYS A 171 6.57 -24.67 -8.19
N GLY A 172 5.49 -24.38 -8.92
CA GLY A 172 4.40 -23.50 -8.51
C GLY A 172 4.71 -22.01 -8.59
N ARG A 173 5.93 -21.60 -8.98
CA ARG A 173 6.41 -20.22 -8.84
C ARG A 173 6.88 -19.59 -10.13
N LEU A 174 6.87 -18.26 -10.14
CA LEU A 174 7.40 -17.44 -11.23
C LEU A 174 8.91 -17.54 -11.28
N CYS A 175 9.45 -17.87 -12.44
CA CYS A 175 10.88 -18.04 -12.66
C CYS A 175 11.47 -16.96 -13.55
N ARG A 176 10.65 -16.40 -14.45
CA ARG A 176 11.10 -15.36 -15.37
C ARG A 176 9.97 -14.44 -15.78
N MET A 177 10.30 -13.17 -15.94
CA MET A 177 9.47 -12.15 -16.57
C MET A 177 10.31 -11.45 -17.62
N ALA A 178 9.80 -11.22 -18.82
CA ALA A 178 10.51 -10.44 -19.82
C ALA A 178 9.59 -9.54 -20.62
N GLY A 179 10.02 -8.30 -20.83
CA GLY A 179 9.37 -7.32 -21.68
C GLY A 179 10.12 -7.19 -23.00
N SER A 180 9.37 -7.14 -24.09
CA SER A 180 9.84 -6.63 -25.38
C SER A 180 9.07 -5.34 -25.66
N ASP A 181 9.78 -4.21 -25.72
CA ASP A 181 9.22 -2.96 -26.23
C ASP A 181 9.48 -2.81 -27.74
N SER A 182 8.77 -1.88 -28.37
CA SER A 182 8.89 -1.59 -29.81
C SER A 182 10.24 -1.00 -30.23
N VAL A 183 11.19 -0.79 -29.31
CA VAL A 183 12.40 0.02 -29.51
C VAL A 183 13.71 -0.75 -29.21
N THR A 184 13.67 -2.07 -28.98
CA THR A 184 14.83 -2.94 -28.66
C THR A 184 15.31 -2.91 -27.20
N THR A 185 14.60 -2.23 -26.31
CA THR A 185 14.95 -2.20 -24.89
C THR A 185 14.40 -3.44 -24.19
N HIS A 186 15.28 -4.40 -23.96
CA HIS A 186 14.92 -5.61 -23.22
C HIS A 186 15.10 -5.36 -21.74
N SER A 187 14.01 -5.48 -20.98
CA SER A 187 14.03 -5.60 -19.53
C SER A 187 13.49 -6.97 -19.15
N TRP A 188 14.17 -7.63 -18.22
CA TRP A 188 13.71 -8.93 -17.72
C TRP A 188 14.13 -9.11 -16.27
N SER A 189 13.37 -9.94 -15.56
CA SER A 189 13.69 -10.38 -14.22
C SER A 189 13.67 -11.91 -14.17
N THR A 190 14.65 -12.52 -13.51
CA THR A 190 14.65 -13.96 -13.21
C THR A 190 14.69 -14.18 -11.71
N PHE A 191 14.12 -15.29 -11.27
CA PHE A 191 14.01 -15.67 -9.87
C PHE A 191 14.53 -17.08 -9.67
N ALA A 192 15.13 -17.32 -8.50
CA ALA A 192 15.39 -18.67 -8.00
C ALA A 192 15.04 -18.72 -6.51
N TYR A 193 14.72 -19.91 -6.02
CA TYR A 193 14.18 -20.11 -4.68
C TYR A 193 15.03 -21.07 -3.85
N THR A 194 14.92 -20.98 -2.53
CA THR A 194 15.45 -21.98 -1.61
C THR A 194 14.60 -23.26 -1.69
N PRO A 195 15.06 -24.40 -1.15
CA PRO A 195 14.24 -25.62 -1.07
C PRO A 195 12.93 -25.44 -0.29
N GLU A 196 12.95 -24.60 0.75
CA GLU A 196 11.79 -24.19 1.55
C GLU A 196 10.88 -23.25 0.76
N GLY A 197 11.45 -22.62 -0.26
CA GLY A 197 10.73 -21.88 -1.28
C GLY A 197 10.71 -20.37 -1.11
N TRP A 198 11.59 -19.85 -0.26
CA TRP A 198 11.80 -18.42 -0.17
C TRP A 198 12.61 -17.94 -1.37
N LEU A 199 12.42 -16.68 -1.76
CA LEU A 199 13.19 -16.07 -2.85
C LEU A 199 14.68 -16.07 -2.48
N ALA A 200 15.52 -16.79 -3.22
CA ALA A 200 16.96 -16.90 -2.97
C ALA A 200 17.76 -15.90 -3.79
N THR A 201 17.40 -15.73 -5.06
CA THR A 201 18.03 -14.75 -5.95
C THR A 201 17.01 -14.11 -6.87
N ARG A 202 17.23 -12.84 -7.16
CA ARG A 202 16.55 -12.08 -8.20
C ARG A 202 17.60 -11.43 -9.08
N GLN A 203 17.50 -11.62 -10.39
CA GLN A 203 18.32 -10.87 -11.34
C GLN A 203 17.42 -9.93 -12.13
N ASP A 204 17.81 -8.67 -12.24
CA ASP A 204 17.13 -7.67 -13.04
C ASP A 204 18.06 -7.18 -14.15
N ALA A 205 17.59 -7.26 -15.39
CA ALA A 205 18.31 -6.77 -16.53
C ALA A 205 17.70 -5.49 -17.08
N MET A 206 18.57 -4.53 -17.36
CA MET A 206 18.27 -3.35 -18.16
C MET A 206 19.21 -3.37 -19.36
N GLN A 207 18.64 -3.57 -20.55
CA GLN A 207 19.41 -3.76 -21.78
C GLN A 207 20.42 -4.91 -21.62
N SER A 208 21.71 -4.65 -21.77
CA SER A 208 22.78 -5.66 -21.68
C SER A 208 23.30 -5.88 -20.25
N THR A 209 22.95 -5.03 -19.28
CA THR A 209 23.46 -5.18 -17.92
C THR A 209 22.49 -5.97 -17.05
N VAL A 210 23.02 -6.94 -16.32
CA VAL A 210 22.30 -7.74 -15.33
C VAL A 210 22.80 -7.40 -13.94
N ASN A 211 21.88 -7.03 -13.05
CA ASN A 211 22.13 -6.80 -11.65
C ASN A 211 21.53 -7.94 -10.82
N THR A 212 22.29 -8.52 -9.89
CA THR A 212 21.83 -9.64 -9.07
C THR A 212 21.65 -9.20 -7.62
N THR A 213 20.49 -9.52 -7.05
CA THR A 213 20.16 -9.39 -5.64
C THR A 213 20.01 -10.79 -5.03
N GLY A 214 20.73 -11.09 -3.95
CA GLY A 214 20.63 -12.36 -3.24
C GLY A 214 19.96 -12.18 -1.88
N TYR A 215 19.40 -13.27 -1.35
CA TYR A 215 18.67 -13.29 -0.08
C TYR A 215 19.09 -14.48 0.77
N THR A 216 19.17 -14.27 2.08
CA THR A 216 19.40 -15.33 3.06
C THR A 216 18.36 -15.29 4.15
N TYR A 217 18.08 -16.45 4.74
CA TYR A 217 17.06 -16.64 5.76
C TYR A 217 17.61 -17.45 6.93
N ASP A 218 16.99 -17.33 8.10
CA ASP A 218 17.19 -18.27 9.20
C ASP A 218 16.30 -19.52 9.04
N GLY A 219 16.36 -20.45 9.99
CA GLY A 219 15.54 -21.67 9.97
C GLY A 219 14.04 -21.43 10.18
N LEU A 220 13.63 -20.21 10.60
CA LEU A 220 12.24 -19.81 10.77
C LEU A 220 11.69 -19.04 9.56
N GLY A 221 12.54 -18.76 8.56
CA GLY A 221 12.17 -18.02 7.36
C GLY A 221 12.25 -16.51 7.51
N HIS A 222 12.80 -16.00 8.61
CA HIS A 222 13.11 -14.58 8.70
C HIS A 222 14.30 -14.26 7.79
N ARG A 223 14.21 -13.16 7.04
CA ARG A 223 15.26 -12.74 6.12
C ARG A 223 16.46 -12.21 6.89
N THR A 224 17.55 -12.96 6.94
CA THR A 224 18.80 -12.59 7.65
C THR A 224 19.75 -11.75 6.81
N GLY A 225 19.56 -11.67 5.50
CA GLY A 225 20.45 -10.88 4.66
C GLY A 225 19.94 -10.61 3.26
N ILE A 226 20.45 -9.53 2.67
CA ILE A 226 20.28 -9.18 1.26
C ILE A 226 21.64 -8.77 0.69
N SER A 227 22.09 -9.40 -0.39
CA SER A 227 23.27 -8.94 -1.14
C SER A 227 22.82 -8.09 -2.32
N TYR A 228 23.39 -6.89 -2.44
CA TYR A 228 23.09 -5.96 -3.51
C TYR A 228 24.11 -6.03 -4.66
N PRO A 229 23.71 -5.63 -5.88
CA PRO A 229 24.60 -5.55 -7.04
C PRO A 229 25.79 -4.59 -6.84
N SER A 230 25.69 -3.63 -5.92
CA SER A 230 26.73 -2.68 -5.55
C SER A 230 27.91 -3.29 -4.78
N GLY A 231 27.81 -4.57 -4.40
CA GLY A 231 28.75 -5.25 -3.49
C GLY A 231 28.51 -4.94 -2.01
N VAL A 232 27.43 -4.22 -1.67
CA VAL A 232 26.94 -4.06 -0.31
C VAL A 232 26.04 -5.25 0.05
N SER A 233 26.21 -5.81 1.25
CA SER A 233 25.27 -6.76 1.83
C SER A 233 24.63 -6.17 3.09
N VAL A 234 23.31 -6.20 3.18
CA VAL A 234 22.56 -5.82 4.38
C VAL A 234 22.32 -7.07 5.22
N GLY A 235 22.67 -7.02 6.51
CA GLY A 235 22.40 -8.08 7.48
C GLY A 235 21.26 -7.69 8.42
N TYR A 236 20.41 -8.66 8.74
CA TYR A 236 19.33 -8.53 9.73
C TYR A 236 19.53 -9.58 10.81
N ALA A 237 19.67 -9.12 12.05
CA ALA A 237 19.72 -9.99 13.23
C ALA A 237 18.37 -9.94 13.94
N TYR A 238 17.91 -11.09 14.42
CA TYR A 238 16.66 -11.22 15.15
C TYR A 238 16.93 -11.68 16.59
N ASP A 239 16.15 -11.17 17.52
CA ASP A 239 16.09 -11.64 18.91
C ASP A 239 14.63 -11.95 19.25
N HIS A 240 14.38 -13.18 19.73
CA HIS A 240 13.04 -13.69 20.02
C HIS A 240 12.00 -13.43 18.90
N GLY A 241 12.42 -13.55 17.63
CA GLY A 241 11.56 -13.34 16.46
C GLY A 241 11.39 -11.88 16.01
N THR A 242 11.93 -10.91 16.76
CA THR A 242 11.86 -9.48 16.43
C THR A 242 13.19 -8.96 15.91
N LEU A 243 13.20 -7.92 15.06
CA LEU A 243 14.43 -7.37 14.50
C LEU A 243 15.26 -6.71 15.63
N ALA A 244 16.51 -7.13 15.80
CA ALA A 244 17.39 -6.68 16.87
C ALA A 244 18.54 -5.79 16.36
N ALA A 245 18.99 -6.00 15.12
CA ALA A 245 20.01 -5.17 14.49
C ALA A 245 19.95 -5.22 12.96
N VAL A 246 20.42 -4.14 12.34
CA VAL A 246 20.64 -4.01 10.90
C VAL A 246 22.08 -3.60 10.66
N THR A 247 22.78 -4.31 9.77
CA THR A 247 24.17 -4.03 9.41
C THR A 247 24.33 -3.87 7.92
N SER A 248 25.41 -3.21 7.50
CA SER A 248 25.84 -3.12 6.10
C SER A 248 27.28 -3.59 6.01
N THR A 249 27.58 -4.49 5.08
CA THR A 249 28.92 -5.01 4.82
C THR A 249 29.35 -4.68 3.40
N ARG A 250 30.54 -4.09 3.23
CA ARG A 250 31.14 -3.86 1.91
C ARG A 250 32.64 -4.13 1.96
N GLY A 251 33.15 -4.91 1.01
CA GLY A 251 34.59 -5.26 0.96
C GLY A 251 35.11 -5.91 2.26
N GLY A 252 34.27 -6.70 2.93
CA GLY A 252 34.58 -7.34 4.23
C GLY A 252 34.49 -6.43 5.46
N THR A 253 34.24 -5.13 5.29
CA THR A 253 34.03 -4.20 6.41
C THR A 253 32.55 -4.13 6.75
N THR A 254 32.19 -4.43 7.99
CA THR A 254 30.81 -4.36 8.49
C THR A 254 30.61 -3.12 9.35
N THR A 255 29.59 -2.35 9.01
CA THR A 255 29.11 -1.18 9.74
C THR A 255 27.73 -1.48 10.33
N THR A 256 27.52 -1.20 11.61
CA THR A 256 26.18 -1.25 12.20
C THR A 256 25.37 -0.08 11.65
N ILE A 257 24.16 -0.34 11.16
CA ILE A 257 23.24 0.71 10.69
C ILE A 257 22.31 1.11 11.83
N ALA A 258 21.67 0.12 12.47
CA ALA A 258 20.84 0.29 13.64
C ALA A 258 20.93 -0.94 14.55
N SER A 259 20.79 -0.76 15.86
CA SER A 259 20.80 -1.86 16.84
C SER A 259 20.08 -1.46 18.12
N GLY A 260 19.72 -2.46 18.94
CA GLY A 260 19.06 -2.22 20.23
C GLY A 260 17.63 -1.72 20.05
N PHE A 261 16.89 -2.36 19.13
CA PHE A 261 15.48 -2.10 18.91
C PHE A 261 14.67 -2.50 20.15
N HIS A 262 13.79 -1.61 20.61
CA HIS A 262 12.76 -1.90 21.60
C HIS A 262 11.39 -1.75 20.95
N TYR A 263 10.42 -2.53 21.42
CA TYR A 263 9.09 -2.62 20.85
C TYR A 263 8.02 -2.36 21.92
N GLN A 264 6.88 -1.81 21.50
CA GLN A 264 5.66 -1.91 22.30
C GLN A 264 5.24 -3.38 22.42
N PRO A 265 4.51 -3.77 23.49
CA PRO A 265 3.87 -5.08 23.54
C PRO A 265 3.05 -5.35 22.27
N PHE A 266 3.39 -6.42 21.54
CA PHE A 266 2.79 -6.81 20.25
C PHE A 266 2.78 -5.71 19.17
N GLY A 267 3.61 -4.67 19.33
CA GLY A 267 3.56 -3.45 18.54
C GLY A 267 4.86 -3.14 17.82
N ILE A 268 4.96 -1.88 17.40
CA ILE A 268 6.06 -1.38 16.57
C ILE A 268 7.33 -1.09 17.40
N ALA A 269 8.45 -0.96 16.70
CA ALA A 269 9.69 -0.50 17.32
C ALA A 269 9.57 0.97 17.76
N THR A 270 9.82 1.24 19.03
CA THR A 270 9.77 2.59 19.62
C THR A 270 11.11 3.29 19.56
N ASP A 271 12.21 2.56 19.69
CA ASP A 271 13.54 3.16 19.70
C ASP A 271 14.62 2.17 19.29
N TRP A 272 15.70 2.73 18.74
CA TRP A 272 16.94 2.02 18.40
C TRP A 272 18.11 3.01 18.39
N THR A 273 19.34 2.50 18.33
CA THR A 273 20.55 3.32 18.20
C THR A 273 21.17 3.13 16.81
N TYR A 274 21.33 4.23 16.08
CA TYR A 274 22.05 4.25 14.81
C TYR A 274 23.55 3.99 15.03
N GLY A 275 24.22 3.50 13.98
CA GLY A 275 25.67 3.22 14.03
C GLY A 275 26.57 4.40 14.36
N ASN A 276 26.11 5.64 14.19
CA ASN A 276 26.83 6.84 14.63
C ASN A 276 26.52 7.27 16.07
N GLY A 277 25.75 6.49 16.81
CA GLY A 277 25.41 6.71 18.22
C GLY A 277 24.24 7.67 18.47
N LEU A 278 23.55 8.16 17.43
CA LEU A 278 22.25 8.83 17.60
C LEU A 278 21.19 7.78 17.95
N LYS A 279 20.39 8.06 18.97
CA LYS A 279 19.23 7.27 19.34
C LYS A 279 18.00 7.80 18.62
N HIS A 280 17.35 6.93 17.84
CA HIS A 280 15.98 7.13 17.39
C HIS A 280 15.02 6.94 18.57
N SER A 281 14.01 7.79 18.69
CA SER A 281 12.94 7.62 19.69
C SER A 281 11.60 8.07 19.12
N ALA A 282 10.62 7.18 19.18
CA ALA A 282 9.21 7.43 18.96
C ALA A 282 8.46 7.29 20.29
N SER A 283 7.49 8.16 20.54
CA SER A 283 6.62 8.10 21.71
C SER A 283 5.18 8.28 21.30
N PHE A 284 4.29 7.58 21.98
CA PHE A 284 2.88 7.50 21.64
C PHE A 284 2.02 7.93 22.83
N ASP A 285 0.87 8.53 22.56
CA ASP A 285 -0.15 8.71 23.59
C ASP A 285 -0.92 7.39 23.85
N GLN A 286 -1.89 7.43 24.77
CA GLN A 286 -2.72 6.25 25.07
C GLN A 286 -3.75 5.95 23.98
N ASP A 287 -3.88 6.81 22.98
CA ASP A 287 -4.63 6.53 21.76
C ASP A 287 -3.73 5.94 20.69
N GLY A 288 -2.53 5.45 21.04
CA GLY A 288 -1.59 4.88 20.09
C GLY A 288 -1.01 5.89 19.09
N ARG A 289 -1.29 7.20 19.20
CA ARG A 289 -0.84 8.22 18.23
C ARG A 289 0.59 8.68 18.52
N LEU A 290 1.41 8.81 17.49
CA LEU A 290 2.79 9.30 17.59
C LEU A 290 2.79 10.77 18.05
N ILE A 291 3.23 11.04 19.27
CA ILE A 291 3.32 12.40 19.83
C ILE A 291 4.73 12.98 19.76
N HIS A 292 5.75 12.13 19.60
CA HIS A 292 7.13 12.57 19.44
C HIS A 292 7.94 11.61 18.57
N LEU A 293 8.77 12.18 17.69
CA LEU A 293 9.79 11.49 16.90
C LEU A 293 11.11 12.26 16.98
N GLY A 294 12.24 11.57 17.18
CA GLY A 294 13.52 12.28 17.23
C GLY A 294 14.76 11.40 17.11
N ALA A 295 15.88 12.08 16.87
CA ALA A 295 17.21 11.51 16.75
C ALA A 295 18.22 12.34 17.53
N SER A 296 18.74 11.79 18.65
CA SER A 296 19.64 12.53 19.56
C SER A 296 20.71 11.66 20.24
N SER A 297 21.79 12.28 20.71
CA SER A 297 22.86 11.64 21.49
C SER A 297 23.44 12.66 22.47
N GLY A 298 23.12 12.52 23.77
CA GLY A 298 23.50 13.51 24.78
C GLY A 298 22.95 14.90 24.44
N ALA A 299 23.84 15.89 24.29
CA ALA A 299 23.46 17.25 23.91
C ALA A 299 23.26 17.44 22.39
N THR A 300 23.62 16.46 21.56
CA THR A 300 23.44 16.53 20.10
C THR A 300 22.02 16.12 19.74
N VAL A 301 21.20 17.05 19.24
CA VAL A 301 19.86 16.76 18.70
C VAL A 301 19.87 17.05 17.21
N ARG A 302 19.46 16.08 16.38
CA ARG A 302 19.42 16.19 14.91
C ARG A 302 18.01 16.16 14.33
N GLN A 303 17.07 15.58 15.07
CA GLN A 303 15.65 15.62 14.78
C GLN A 303 14.88 15.64 16.11
N SER A 304 13.82 16.43 16.17
CA SER A 304 12.83 16.41 17.24
C SER A 304 11.55 17.00 16.67
N LEU A 305 10.53 16.17 16.50
CA LEU A 305 9.23 16.50 15.96
C LEU A 305 8.20 16.11 17.02
N ASN A 306 7.39 17.06 17.46
CA ASN A 306 6.26 16.82 18.37
C ASN A 306 4.96 17.03 17.59
N TYR A 307 3.99 16.15 17.79
CA TYR A 307 2.74 16.13 17.04
C TYR A 307 1.56 16.39 17.97
N ASP A 308 0.71 17.33 17.59
CA ASP A 308 -0.59 17.55 18.24
C ASP A 308 -1.71 17.13 17.31
N TYR A 309 -2.79 16.63 17.88
CA TYR A 309 -3.95 16.11 17.15
C TYR A 309 -5.23 16.86 17.55
N ASN A 310 -6.18 16.98 16.61
CA ASN A 310 -7.55 17.34 16.96
C ASN A 310 -8.36 16.09 17.35
N PHE A 311 -9.64 16.28 17.69
CA PHE A 311 -10.54 15.18 18.05
C PHE A 311 -10.87 14.24 16.87
N GLY A 312 -10.64 14.67 15.62
CA GLY A 312 -10.74 13.82 14.43
C GLY A 312 -9.49 12.97 14.15
N ASN A 313 -8.52 12.95 15.07
CA ASN A 313 -7.20 12.31 14.90
C ASN A 313 -6.36 12.89 13.76
N GLU A 314 -6.66 14.11 13.30
CA GLU A 314 -5.85 14.79 12.29
C GLU A 314 -4.68 15.53 12.96
N ILE A 315 -3.49 15.47 12.35
CA ILE A 315 -2.30 16.18 12.83
C ILE A 315 -2.51 17.68 12.64
N THR A 316 -2.66 18.42 13.74
CA THR A 316 -2.86 19.89 13.70
C THR A 316 -1.56 20.66 13.79
N THR A 317 -0.54 20.10 14.44
CA THR A 317 0.78 20.76 14.53
C THR A 317 1.90 19.74 14.38
N ILE A 318 3.02 20.23 13.83
CA ILE A 318 4.32 19.57 13.95
C ILE A 318 5.30 20.61 14.47
N THR A 319 5.70 20.49 15.73
CA THR A 319 6.67 21.38 16.37
C THR A 319 8.07 20.79 16.25
N ASN A 320 8.96 21.51 15.57
CA ASN A 320 10.35 21.11 15.36
C ASN A 320 11.25 21.67 16.48
N GLY A 321 11.70 20.79 17.37
CA GLY A 321 12.55 21.14 18.52
C GLY A 321 14.00 21.49 18.15
N VAL A 322 14.43 21.27 16.90
CA VAL A 322 15.78 21.60 16.42
C VAL A 322 15.82 22.96 15.73
N ASP A 323 14.78 23.29 14.95
CA ASP A 323 14.67 24.53 14.20
C ASP A 323 13.22 25.02 14.20
N ALA A 324 12.94 26.02 15.04
CA ALA A 324 11.60 26.58 15.20
C ALA A 324 11.04 27.23 13.92
N THR A 325 11.88 27.56 12.92
CA THR A 325 11.40 28.05 11.61
C THR A 325 10.66 26.98 10.82
N GLN A 326 10.80 25.72 11.22
CA GLN A 326 10.18 24.56 10.60
C GLN A 326 8.84 24.19 11.25
N ASN A 327 8.42 24.87 12.31
CA ASN A 327 7.15 24.62 13.00
C ASN A 327 5.98 24.79 12.04
N ARG A 328 5.06 23.83 12.04
CA ARG A 328 3.89 23.80 11.17
C ARG A 328 2.62 23.71 11.99
N ALA A 329 1.59 24.40 11.53
CA ALA A 329 0.20 24.16 11.88
C ALA A 329 -0.60 23.91 10.61
N TYR A 330 -1.58 23.02 10.71
CA TYR A 330 -2.42 22.58 9.61
C TYR A 330 -3.89 22.83 9.92
N ASP A 331 -4.64 23.19 8.89
CA ASP A 331 -6.10 23.26 8.93
C ASP A 331 -6.66 22.27 7.89
N TYR A 332 -7.81 21.68 8.20
CA TYR A 332 -8.53 20.74 7.31
C TYR A 332 -9.92 21.29 6.99
N ASP A 333 -10.47 20.88 5.84
CA ASP A 333 -11.89 21.09 5.58
C ASP A 333 -12.76 19.99 6.19
N ALA A 334 -14.09 20.14 6.13
CA ALA A 334 -15.03 19.19 6.72
C ALA A 334 -14.98 17.77 6.11
N ALA A 335 -14.29 17.58 4.98
CA ALA A 335 -14.06 16.27 4.37
C ALA A 335 -12.69 15.68 4.74
N GLY A 336 -11.96 16.29 5.68
CA GLY A 336 -10.65 15.84 6.15
C GLY A 336 -9.50 16.11 5.17
N ARG A 337 -9.70 17.03 4.21
CA ARG A 337 -8.68 17.40 3.21
C ARG A 337 -7.83 18.54 3.74
N LEU A 338 -6.52 18.49 3.48
CA LEU A 338 -5.57 19.49 3.93
C LEU A 338 -5.86 20.84 3.25
N SER A 339 -6.26 21.84 4.03
CA SER A 339 -6.63 23.16 3.52
C SER A 339 -5.53 24.21 3.74
N LYS A 340 -4.60 24.00 4.68
CA LYS A 340 -3.55 24.97 5.01
C LYS A 340 -2.28 24.35 5.60
N ASP A 341 -1.13 24.95 5.31
CA ASP A 341 0.14 24.80 6.03
C ASP A 341 0.71 26.19 6.37
N THR A 342 0.86 26.50 7.67
CA THR A 342 1.32 27.83 8.13
C THR A 342 2.80 28.09 7.89
N ARG A 343 3.65 27.06 7.79
CA ARG A 343 5.10 27.25 7.68
C ARG A 343 5.48 27.87 6.34
N SER A 344 4.98 27.27 5.26
CA SER A 344 5.19 27.75 3.90
C SER A 344 4.09 28.73 3.46
N ASN A 345 3.15 29.06 4.37
CA ASN A 345 1.94 29.87 4.13
C ASN A 345 1.21 29.44 2.86
N LEU A 346 0.90 28.14 2.82
CA LEU A 346 0.23 27.48 1.71
C LEU A 346 -1.23 27.23 2.08
N SER A 347 -2.15 27.38 1.12
CA SER A 347 -3.53 26.94 1.28
C SER A 347 -4.10 26.33 0.02
N TRP A 348 -4.94 25.32 0.18
CA TRP A 348 -5.59 24.60 -0.91
C TRP A 348 -7.12 24.73 -0.78
N SER A 349 -7.79 24.82 -1.92
CA SER A 349 -9.22 24.68 -2.02
C SER A 349 -9.55 23.58 -3.02
N PHE A 350 -10.65 22.89 -2.77
CA PHE A 350 -11.03 21.73 -3.55
C PHE A 350 -12.46 21.89 -4.09
N ASP A 351 -12.76 21.22 -5.19
CA ASP A 351 -14.15 21.00 -5.58
C ASP A 351 -14.81 19.85 -4.80
N ALA A 352 -16.07 19.54 -5.13
CA ALA A 352 -16.85 18.50 -4.47
C ALA A 352 -16.26 17.07 -4.60
N ASN A 353 -15.39 16.81 -5.58
CA ASN A 353 -14.72 15.52 -5.76
C ASN A 353 -13.22 15.59 -5.45
N GLY A 354 -12.76 16.61 -4.71
CA GLY A 354 -11.38 16.69 -4.27
C GLY A 354 -10.36 17.13 -5.32
N ASN A 355 -10.78 17.66 -6.48
CA ASN A 355 -9.82 18.30 -7.39
C ASN A 355 -9.34 19.62 -6.79
N HIS A 356 -8.04 19.91 -6.86
CA HIS A 356 -7.50 21.22 -6.50
C HIS A 356 -8.14 22.29 -7.39
N SER A 357 -8.94 23.18 -6.81
CA SER A 357 -9.58 24.29 -7.52
C SER A 357 -8.79 25.60 -7.36
N ARG A 358 -8.08 25.75 -6.23
CA ARG A 358 -7.20 26.88 -5.96
C ARG A 358 -6.03 26.47 -5.08
N PHE A 359 -4.87 27.08 -5.33
CA PHE A 359 -3.70 27.04 -4.47
C PHE A 359 -3.24 28.47 -4.19
N VAL A 360 -2.90 28.78 -2.94
CA VAL A 360 -2.32 30.08 -2.57
C VAL A 360 -0.99 29.81 -1.88
N SER A 361 0.03 30.54 -2.30
CA SER A 361 1.36 30.52 -1.70
C SER A 361 1.84 31.97 -1.46
N PRO A 362 3.02 32.18 -0.82
CA PRO A 362 3.61 33.51 -0.70
C PRO A 362 3.85 34.21 -2.05
N SER A 363 3.97 33.46 -3.15
CA SER A 363 4.15 34.02 -4.49
C SER A 363 2.83 34.44 -5.16
N GLY A 364 1.68 34.15 -4.54
CA GLY A 364 0.36 34.53 -5.01
C GLY A 364 -0.59 33.36 -5.16
N GLN A 365 -1.76 33.66 -5.73
CA GLN A 365 -2.82 32.69 -6.00
C GLN A 365 -2.63 32.01 -7.36
N THR A 366 -3.01 30.73 -7.43
CA THR A 366 -3.15 29.92 -8.64
C THR A 366 -4.56 29.33 -8.67
N ASP A 367 -5.29 29.59 -9.75
CA ASP A 367 -6.63 29.01 -9.96
C ASP A 367 -6.55 27.91 -11.03
N TYR A 368 -7.16 26.77 -10.74
CA TYR A 368 -7.20 25.61 -11.63
C TYR A 368 -8.56 25.52 -12.33
N VAL A 369 -8.52 25.18 -13.61
CA VAL A 369 -9.72 24.89 -14.40
C VAL A 369 -9.85 23.37 -14.52
N ILE A 370 -10.91 22.84 -13.92
CA ILE A 370 -11.23 21.41 -13.99
C ILE A 370 -12.21 21.19 -15.13
N GLU A 371 -11.98 20.16 -15.96
CA GLU A 371 -12.89 19.80 -17.03
C GLU A 371 -14.30 19.51 -16.49
N PRO A 372 -15.40 19.93 -17.16
CA PRO A 372 -16.75 19.77 -16.62
C PRO A 372 -17.23 18.33 -16.42
N ALA A 373 -16.72 17.38 -17.22
CA ALA A 373 -17.17 15.99 -17.25
C ALA A 373 -16.02 14.98 -17.01
N SER A 374 -14.99 15.41 -16.29
CA SER A 374 -13.84 14.58 -15.88
C SER A 374 -13.15 15.21 -14.67
N ASN A 375 -12.24 14.49 -14.02
CA ASN A 375 -11.38 14.98 -12.95
C ASN A 375 -10.08 15.60 -13.47
N ARG A 376 -9.92 15.78 -14.79
CA ARG A 376 -8.72 16.36 -15.40
C ARG A 376 -8.66 17.88 -15.16
N VAL A 377 -7.45 18.40 -14.95
CA VAL A 377 -7.21 19.85 -14.96
C VAL A 377 -6.87 20.24 -16.39
N SER A 378 -7.65 21.12 -17.01
CA SER A 378 -7.37 21.60 -18.36
C SER A 378 -6.32 22.71 -18.38
N SER A 379 -6.26 23.53 -17.33
CA SER A 379 -5.30 24.62 -17.22
C SER A 379 -5.20 25.17 -15.80
N TYR A 380 -4.18 25.99 -15.55
CA TYR A 380 -4.16 26.90 -14.40
C TYR A 380 -3.64 28.28 -14.81
N THR A 381 -3.96 29.29 -14.01
CA THR A 381 -3.42 30.65 -14.14
C THR A 381 -2.91 31.13 -12.78
N THR A 382 -1.67 31.59 -12.74
CA THR A 382 -1.09 32.22 -11.55
C THR A 382 -1.43 33.71 -11.51
N GLN A 383 -1.37 34.32 -10.32
CA GLN A 383 -1.56 35.75 -10.13
C GLN A 383 -0.52 36.60 -10.86
N SER A 384 0.67 36.05 -11.11
CA SER A 384 1.72 36.69 -11.92
C SER A 384 1.45 36.63 -13.43
N GLY A 385 0.35 36.00 -13.85
CA GLY A 385 -0.07 35.90 -15.25
C GLY A 385 0.54 34.72 -16.00
N VAL A 386 1.22 33.80 -15.32
CA VAL A 386 1.66 32.53 -15.93
C VAL A 386 0.45 31.67 -16.18
N HIS A 387 0.28 31.23 -17.43
CA HIS A 387 -0.82 30.38 -17.84
C HIS A 387 -0.29 29.06 -18.36
N THR A 388 -0.75 27.96 -17.78
CA THR A 388 -0.35 26.61 -18.21
C THR A 388 -1.57 25.84 -18.66
N THR A 389 -1.54 25.30 -19.87
CA THR A 389 -2.60 24.43 -20.41
C THR A 389 -2.13 22.99 -20.49
N TYR A 390 -3.03 22.06 -20.22
CA TYR A 390 -2.79 20.63 -20.30
C TYR A 390 -3.60 19.98 -21.42
N GLN A 391 -3.03 18.96 -22.05
CA GLN A 391 -3.73 18.10 -23.00
C GLN A 391 -3.65 16.66 -22.52
N TYR A 392 -4.64 15.85 -22.88
CA TYR A 392 -4.77 14.46 -22.48
C TYR A 392 -5.02 13.56 -23.70
N ASP A 393 -4.52 12.32 -23.65
CA ASP A 393 -4.93 11.28 -24.59
C ASP A 393 -6.33 10.71 -24.24
N ALA A 394 -6.87 9.89 -25.14
CA ALA A 394 -8.21 9.32 -24.93
C ALA A 394 -8.25 8.24 -23.83
N ARG A 395 -7.09 7.82 -23.28
CA ARG A 395 -6.95 6.95 -22.10
C ARG A 395 -6.86 7.75 -20.80
N GLY A 396 -6.79 9.09 -20.87
CA GLY A 396 -6.74 9.98 -19.71
C GLY A 396 -5.34 10.29 -19.20
N ASN A 397 -4.30 10.05 -19.99
CA ASN A 397 -2.95 10.44 -19.62
C ASN A 397 -2.63 11.85 -20.11
N ARG A 398 -2.00 12.67 -19.27
CA ARG A 398 -1.52 13.99 -19.67
C ARG A 398 -0.44 13.87 -20.74
N THR A 399 -0.65 14.40 -21.95
CA THR A 399 0.29 14.33 -23.07
C THR A 399 1.10 15.62 -23.26
N VAL A 400 0.57 16.76 -22.81
CA VAL A 400 1.24 18.06 -22.93
C VAL A 400 0.98 18.89 -21.67
N ALA A 401 2.01 19.61 -21.23
CA ALA A 401 1.91 20.75 -20.32
C ALA A 401 2.58 21.95 -20.99
N GLN A 402 1.80 22.95 -21.38
CA GLN A 402 2.28 24.13 -22.10
C GLN A 402 2.18 25.36 -21.20
N GLU A 403 3.31 25.80 -20.67
CA GLU A 403 3.44 27.01 -19.85
C GLU A 403 3.67 28.25 -20.73
N GLN A 404 3.03 29.37 -20.38
CA GLN A 404 3.14 30.66 -21.05
C GLN A 404 3.41 31.79 -20.04
N PRO A 405 4.52 32.55 -20.16
CA PRO A 405 5.68 32.29 -21.03
C PRO A 405 6.57 31.19 -20.41
N GLY A 406 6.72 30.05 -21.08
CA GLY A 406 7.48 28.94 -20.51
C GLY A 406 7.84 27.85 -21.52
N ILE A 407 8.33 26.74 -21.00
CA ILE A 407 8.71 25.57 -21.80
C ILE A 407 7.52 24.61 -21.88
N THR A 408 7.23 24.14 -23.09
CA THR A 408 6.32 23.01 -23.28
C THR A 408 7.00 21.72 -22.84
N GLN A 409 6.32 20.98 -21.98
CA GLN A 409 6.62 19.58 -21.73
C GLN A 409 5.65 18.68 -22.48
N SER A 410 6.15 17.57 -23.01
CA SER A 410 5.33 16.55 -23.64
C SER A 410 5.66 15.17 -23.09
N TYR A 411 4.67 14.28 -23.10
CA TYR A 411 4.72 12.98 -22.44
C TYR A 411 4.27 11.89 -23.40
N ALA A 412 5.00 10.76 -23.42
CA ALA A 412 4.64 9.58 -24.22
C ALA A 412 4.47 8.34 -23.34
N TYR A 413 3.45 7.55 -23.66
CA TYR A 413 3.01 6.40 -22.87
C TYR A 413 3.05 5.13 -23.71
N ASP A 414 3.37 4.00 -23.08
CA ASP A 414 3.44 2.68 -23.71
C ASP A 414 2.04 2.01 -23.83
N ALA A 415 2.01 0.78 -24.34
CA ALA A 415 0.77 0.00 -24.48
C ALA A 415 0.12 -0.40 -23.15
N PHE A 416 0.89 -0.37 -22.06
CA PHE A 416 0.49 -0.67 -20.68
C PHE A 416 0.16 0.60 -19.89
N ASN A 417 -0.03 1.72 -20.58
CA ASN A 417 -0.38 3.00 -19.99
C ASN A 417 0.69 3.57 -19.04
N ARG A 418 1.97 3.24 -19.25
CA ARG A 418 3.10 3.74 -18.46
C ARG A 418 3.83 4.86 -19.18
N LEU A 419 4.17 5.93 -18.45
CA LEU A 419 5.00 7.01 -18.97
C LEU A 419 6.39 6.49 -19.32
N ILE A 420 6.77 6.51 -20.60
CA ILE A 420 8.06 6.03 -21.10
C ILE A 420 8.97 7.14 -21.63
N ARG A 421 8.44 8.32 -21.96
CA ARG A 421 9.26 9.47 -22.36
C ARG A 421 8.69 10.79 -21.86
N VAL A 422 9.60 11.65 -21.41
CA VAL A 422 9.34 13.05 -21.08
C VAL A 422 10.22 13.93 -21.95
N TYR A 423 9.62 14.92 -22.58
CA TYR A 423 10.29 15.95 -23.36
C TYR A 423 10.17 17.27 -22.62
N VAL A 424 11.28 17.95 -22.36
CA VAL A 424 11.31 19.30 -21.76
C VAL A 424 12.07 20.21 -22.72
N GLY A 425 11.34 20.96 -23.55
CA GLY A 425 11.95 21.65 -24.69
C GLY A 425 12.62 20.63 -25.63
N THR A 426 13.94 20.70 -25.78
CA THR A 426 14.71 19.73 -26.58
C THR A 426 15.29 18.58 -25.77
N ALA A 427 15.23 18.64 -24.44
CA ALA A 427 15.74 17.57 -23.57
C ALA A 427 14.77 16.38 -23.58
N THR A 428 15.31 15.17 -23.59
CA THR A 428 14.52 13.92 -23.56
C THR A 428 15.00 13.04 -22.41
N THR A 429 14.05 12.56 -21.62
CA THR A 429 14.25 11.53 -20.61
C THR A 429 13.43 10.30 -21.01
N SER A 430 14.09 9.16 -21.21
CA SER A 430 13.44 7.88 -21.46
C SER A 430 13.41 7.04 -20.19
N LEU A 431 12.26 6.45 -19.88
CA LEU A 431 12.01 5.64 -18.69
C LEU A 431 11.82 4.19 -19.09
N LEU A 432 12.42 3.26 -18.33
CA LEU A 432 12.42 1.84 -18.62
C LEU A 432 11.81 1.07 -17.46
N TYR A 433 10.89 0.18 -17.76
CA TYR A 433 10.20 -0.64 -16.76
C TYR A 433 10.45 -2.12 -17.00
N ASN A 434 10.49 -2.90 -15.94
CA ASN A 434 10.35 -4.35 -16.04
C ASN A 434 8.87 -4.74 -16.22
N PRO A 435 8.55 -6.00 -16.53
CA PRO A 435 7.17 -6.45 -16.65
C PRO A 435 6.30 -6.29 -15.40
N GLN A 436 6.90 -6.11 -14.21
CA GLN A 436 6.20 -5.79 -12.96
C GLN A 436 5.81 -4.31 -12.86
N GLY A 437 6.16 -3.49 -13.86
CA GLY A 437 5.92 -2.05 -13.79
C GLY A 437 6.88 -1.30 -12.88
N GLN A 438 7.97 -1.92 -12.42
CA GLN A 438 9.00 -1.24 -11.64
C GLN A 438 9.99 -0.56 -12.58
N ARG A 439 10.36 0.69 -12.29
CA ARG A 439 11.25 1.47 -13.14
C ARG A 439 12.70 0.99 -12.96
N VAL A 440 13.18 0.16 -13.88
CA VAL A 440 14.55 -0.40 -13.82
C VAL A 440 15.61 0.52 -14.40
N GLY A 441 15.24 1.60 -15.10
CA GLY A 441 16.20 2.61 -15.49
C GLY A 441 15.62 3.87 -16.10
N LYS A 442 16.51 4.84 -16.29
CA LYS A 442 16.27 6.05 -17.08
C LYS A 442 17.47 6.42 -17.94
N ILE A 443 17.22 7.06 -19.07
CA ILE A 443 18.23 7.51 -20.03
C ILE A 443 17.96 8.99 -20.32
N THR A 444 18.98 9.80 -20.10
CA THR A 444 18.96 11.25 -20.30
C THR A 444 20.11 11.66 -21.22
N GLY A 445 20.16 12.92 -21.66
CA GLY A 445 21.33 13.47 -22.34
C GLY A 445 22.62 13.41 -21.50
N SER A 446 22.51 13.37 -20.16
CA SER A 446 23.64 13.27 -19.23
C SER A 446 24.10 11.84 -18.92
N GLY A 447 23.40 10.81 -19.42
CA GLY A 447 23.73 9.41 -19.19
C GLY A 447 22.57 8.56 -18.70
N GLN A 448 22.89 7.35 -18.26
CA GLN A 448 21.91 6.36 -17.81
C GLN A 448 21.97 6.18 -16.29
N THR A 449 20.81 5.95 -15.69
CA THR A 449 20.70 5.50 -14.29
C THR A 449 19.91 4.20 -14.26
N ARG A 450 20.37 3.23 -13.47
CA ARG A 450 19.75 1.91 -13.33
C ARG A 450 19.28 1.71 -11.90
N TYR A 451 18.20 0.97 -11.72
CA TYR A 451 17.57 0.76 -10.42
C TYR A 451 17.36 -0.74 -10.17
N THR A 452 17.52 -1.17 -8.91
CA THR A 452 17.07 -2.51 -8.47
C THR A 452 16.19 -2.42 -7.25
N TYR A 453 15.35 -3.43 -7.05
CA TYR A 453 14.30 -3.43 -6.05
C TYR A 453 14.33 -4.67 -5.15
N VAL A 454 13.91 -4.50 -3.90
CA VAL A 454 13.55 -5.59 -2.97
C VAL A 454 12.06 -5.45 -2.69
N GLY A 455 11.26 -6.42 -3.13
CA GLY A 455 9.81 -6.18 -3.26
C GLY A 455 9.57 -4.98 -4.18
N ASP A 456 8.84 -3.98 -3.69
CA ASP A 456 8.58 -2.69 -4.37
C ASP A 456 9.49 -1.55 -3.88
N GLN A 457 10.41 -1.81 -2.94
CA GLN A 457 11.31 -0.79 -2.40
C GLN A 457 12.57 -0.67 -3.25
N LEU A 458 12.98 0.58 -3.51
CA LEU A 458 14.22 0.86 -4.21
C LEU A 458 15.41 0.41 -3.35
N ALA A 459 16.16 -0.58 -3.83
CA ALA A 459 17.28 -1.17 -3.11
C ALA A 459 18.61 -0.53 -3.50
N THR A 460 18.84 -0.32 -4.81
CA THR A 460 20.03 0.38 -5.28
C THR A 460 19.72 1.25 -6.50
N GLU A 461 20.56 2.28 -6.67
CA GLU A 461 20.69 2.98 -7.94
C GLU A 461 22.15 3.03 -8.38
N TYR A 462 22.38 2.96 -9.69
CA TYR A 462 23.68 3.16 -10.32
C TYR A 462 23.57 4.24 -11.37
N GLY A 463 24.18 5.39 -11.11
CA GLY A 463 24.18 6.54 -12.02
C GLY A 463 25.59 7.07 -12.30
N PRO A 464 25.70 8.28 -12.87
CA PRO A 464 26.99 8.90 -13.20
C PRO A 464 27.95 9.07 -12.00
N THR A 465 27.41 9.15 -10.78
CA THR A 465 28.17 9.28 -9.53
C THR A 465 28.48 7.94 -8.85
N GLY A 466 28.20 6.81 -9.53
CA GLY A 466 28.38 5.46 -9.00
C GLY A 466 27.13 4.91 -8.31
N TRP A 467 27.35 3.87 -7.49
CA TRP A 467 26.31 3.21 -6.71
C TRP A 467 25.83 4.03 -5.51
N LYS A 468 24.53 3.94 -5.23
CA LYS A 468 23.95 4.16 -3.90
C LYS A 468 23.11 2.96 -3.53
N SER A 469 23.29 2.48 -2.30
CA SER A 469 22.53 1.37 -1.74
C SER A 469 21.70 1.87 -0.56
N TYR A 470 20.41 1.57 -0.58
CA TYR A 470 19.44 1.97 0.42
C TYR A 470 19.26 0.83 1.42
N VAL A 471 19.49 1.11 2.71
CA VAL A 471 19.37 0.12 3.78
C VAL A 471 18.05 0.35 4.51
N TRP A 472 17.13 -0.59 4.35
CA TRP A 472 15.77 -0.53 4.89
C TRP A 472 15.59 -1.45 6.10
N ALA A 473 14.68 -1.10 7.00
CA ALA A 473 14.13 -1.99 8.02
C ALA A 473 12.61 -1.94 7.96
N GLY A 474 11.98 -3.02 7.46
CA GLY A 474 10.58 -2.94 7.04
C GLY A 474 10.48 -1.95 5.89
N THR A 475 9.99 -0.75 6.17
CA THR A 475 9.83 0.37 5.22
C THR A 475 10.53 1.64 5.68
N GLU A 476 11.18 1.58 6.83
CA GLU A 476 11.96 2.69 7.35
C GLU A 476 13.32 2.70 6.64
N LEU A 477 13.65 3.80 5.98
CA LEU A 477 14.97 3.97 5.39
C LEU A 477 15.96 4.33 6.51
N LEU A 478 16.86 3.42 6.86
CA LEU A 478 17.80 3.65 7.96
C LEU A 478 19.14 4.23 7.49
N GLY A 479 19.53 3.96 6.25
CA GLY A 479 20.85 4.39 5.79
C GLY A 479 21.03 4.38 4.27
N VAL A 480 22.04 5.13 3.83
CA VAL A 480 22.51 5.17 2.45
C VAL A 480 24.01 4.87 2.43
N VAL A 481 24.40 3.91 1.60
CA VAL A 481 25.80 3.50 1.37
C VAL A 481 26.22 3.92 -0.03
N GLN A 482 27.16 4.85 -0.11
CA GLN A 482 27.71 5.34 -1.38
C GLN A 482 28.77 4.39 -1.95
N ASP A 483 29.11 4.56 -3.23
CA ASP A 483 30.08 3.71 -3.94
C ASP A 483 31.51 3.77 -3.39
N ASN A 484 31.85 4.77 -2.59
CA ASN A 484 33.13 4.82 -1.88
C ASN A 484 33.09 4.07 -0.53
N GLY A 485 31.94 3.47 -0.16
CA GLY A 485 31.71 2.79 1.12
C GLY A 485 31.25 3.71 2.25
N THR A 486 31.14 5.02 2.01
CA THR A 486 30.63 5.97 3.01
C THR A 486 29.20 5.64 3.36
N THR A 487 28.96 5.38 4.64
CA THR A 487 27.63 5.11 5.19
C THR A 487 27.11 6.37 5.87
N SER A 488 25.88 6.76 5.53
CA SER A 488 25.14 7.84 6.18
C SER A 488 23.82 7.31 6.73
N PHE A 489 23.33 7.90 7.82
CA PHE A 489 22.17 7.44 8.59
C PHE A 489 21.00 8.39 8.35
N VAL A 490 19.86 7.83 7.94
CA VAL A 490 18.68 8.58 7.54
C VAL A 490 17.69 8.62 8.69
N HIS A 491 17.18 9.82 8.98
CA HIS A 491 16.14 10.11 9.97
C HIS A 491 14.92 10.60 9.20
N ASN A 492 13.86 9.81 9.23
CA ASN A 492 12.64 10.07 8.46
C ASN A 492 11.63 10.86 9.30
N ASP A 493 10.65 11.51 8.66
CA ASP A 493 9.47 12.04 9.33
C ASP A 493 8.44 10.93 9.60
N HIS A 494 7.30 11.28 10.18
CA HIS A 494 6.22 10.33 10.51
C HIS A 494 5.64 9.57 9.31
N LEU A 495 5.87 10.04 8.07
CA LEU A 495 5.42 9.34 6.86
C LEU A 495 6.50 8.42 6.29
N GLY A 496 7.69 8.36 6.90
CA GLY A 496 8.84 7.65 6.36
C GLY A 496 9.58 8.45 5.26
N ARG A 497 9.38 9.77 5.17
CA ARG A 497 10.13 10.62 4.22
C ARG A 497 11.47 11.02 4.83
N PRO A 498 12.59 10.92 4.09
CA PRO A 498 13.86 11.44 4.56
C PRO A 498 13.77 12.94 4.90
N GLU A 499 14.04 13.32 6.14
CA GLU A 499 14.10 14.72 6.58
C GLU A 499 15.55 15.15 6.80
N VAL A 500 16.32 14.33 7.51
CA VAL A 500 17.71 14.61 7.88
C VAL A 500 18.58 13.38 7.65
N VAL A 501 19.77 13.58 7.07
CA VAL A 501 20.79 12.53 7.00
C VAL A 501 22.03 12.98 7.74
N THR A 502 22.59 12.07 8.53
CA THR A 502 23.80 12.30 9.33
C THR A 502 24.94 11.38 8.92
N GLY A 503 26.17 11.87 8.98
CA GLY A 503 27.35 11.04 8.77
C GLY A 503 27.86 10.39 10.06
N ALA A 504 29.05 9.78 9.98
CA ALA A 504 29.65 9.01 11.07
C ALA A 504 29.93 9.82 12.35
N SER A 505 30.22 11.13 12.26
CA SER A 505 30.45 11.99 13.43
C SER A 505 29.18 12.75 13.85
N GLN A 506 28.01 12.24 13.50
CA GLN A 506 26.69 12.84 13.78
C GLN A 506 26.48 14.22 13.13
N GLN A 507 27.35 14.67 12.24
CA GLN A 507 27.15 15.90 11.47
C GLN A 507 26.04 15.70 10.44
N MET A 508 25.23 16.75 10.22
CA MET A 508 24.21 16.75 9.17
C MET A 508 24.90 16.86 7.81
N VAL A 509 24.61 15.92 6.92
CA VAL A 509 25.19 15.84 5.56
C VAL A 509 24.14 16.00 4.47
N TRP A 510 22.86 15.91 4.82
CA TRP A 510 21.75 16.21 3.93
C TRP A 510 20.54 16.64 4.75
N ARG A 511 19.71 17.53 4.20
CA ARG A 511 18.45 17.98 4.82
C ARG A 511 17.43 18.35 3.76
N ALA A 512 16.18 17.95 3.97
CA ALA A 512 15.04 18.44 3.22
C ALA A 512 14.02 19.16 4.11
N ASN A 513 13.32 20.10 3.48
CA ASN A 513 12.10 20.72 3.96
C ASN A 513 10.94 19.96 3.31
N ASN A 514 10.29 19.05 4.04
CA ASN A 514 9.22 18.21 3.53
C ASN A 514 7.86 18.91 3.61
N ASP A 515 7.47 19.60 2.54
CA ASP A 515 6.14 20.20 2.42
C ASP A 515 5.06 19.12 2.18
N PRO A 516 3.76 19.45 2.30
CA PRO A 516 2.71 18.41 2.24
C PRO A 516 2.73 17.63 0.91
N TYR A 517 2.80 18.31 -0.23
CA TYR A 517 2.72 17.71 -1.57
C TYR A 517 4.09 17.55 -2.26
N GLY A 518 5.20 17.86 -1.59
CA GLY A 518 6.53 17.86 -2.20
C GLY A 518 7.62 18.17 -1.20
N ARG A 519 8.80 18.56 -1.68
CA ARG A 519 9.89 18.97 -0.78
C ARG A 519 10.90 19.87 -1.45
N THR A 520 11.69 20.55 -0.63
CA THR A 520 12.90 21.28 -1.07
C THR A 520 14.13 20.78 -0.32
N VAL A 521 15.21 20.43 -1.03
CA VAL A 521 16.48 20.04 -0.40
C VAL A 521 17.26 21.30 0.01
N ALA A 522 17.53 21.43 1.30
CA ALA A 522 18.24 22.58 1.89
C ALA A 522 19.76 22.34 2.05
N LEU A 523 20.17 21.08 2.13
CA LEU A 523 21.57 20.67 2.20
C LEU A 523 21.76 19.35 1.46
N ASP A 524 22.81 19.25 0.66
CA ASP A 524 23.22 17.99 0.03
C ASP A 524 24.75 17.88 -0.06
N GLN A 525 25.31 16.96 0.73
CA GLN A 525 26.72 16.57 0.72
C GLN A 525 26.91 15.08 0.40
N ILE A 526 25.85 14.39 -0.01
CA ILE A 526 25.86 12.94 -0.32
C ILE A 526 25.62 12.66 -1.82
N GLY A 527 25.54 13.71 -2.63
CA GLY A 527 25.34 13.62 -4.07
C GLY A 527 23.92 13.24 -4.46
N GLY A 528 22.93 13.68 -3.67
CA GLY A 528 21.50 13.51 -3.90
C GLY A 528 20.87 12.38 -3.10
N LEU A 529 19.61 12.57 -2.72
CA LEU A 529 18.72 11.55 -2.18
C LEU A 529 17.34 11.81 -2.73
N ASN A 530 16.98 11.12 -3.81
CA ASN A 530 15.78 11.46 -4.61
C ASN A 530 14.50 10.76 -4.11
N LEU A 531 14.54 10.06 -2.98
CA LEU A 531 13.36 9.41 -2.37
C LEU A 531 12.50 10.43 -1.63
N GLY A 532 11.23 10.57 -2.01
CA GLY A 532 10.29 11.57 -1.46
C GLY A 532 9.27 10.97 -0.49
N LEU A 533 7.98 11.24 -0.74
CA LEU A 533 6.90 10.45 -0.14
C LEU A 533 7.14 8.96 -0.40
N PRO A 534 6.64 8.05 0.46
CA PRO A 534 6.77 6.61 0.24
C PRO A 534 6.41 6.23 -1.20
N GLY A 535 7.26 5.40 -1.82
CA GLY A 535 7.10 4.99 -3.22
C GLY A 535 7.67 5.95 -4.27
N GLN A 536 7.92 7.22 -3.91
CA GLN A 536 8.31 8.25 -4.86
C GLN A 536 9.83 8.36 -5.06
N TYR A 537 10.21 8.55 -6.32
CA TYR A 537 11.55 8.97 -6.72
C TYR A 537 11.48 10.20 -7.61
N GLN A 538 12.22 11.26 -7.26
CA GLN A 538 12.29 12.51 -8.02
C GLN A 538 13.21 12.40 -9.23
N ASP A 539 12.66 12.64 -10.42
CA ASP A 539 13.44 12.95 -11.61
C ASP A 539 13.62 14.45 -11.73
N VAL A 540 14.71 14.96 -11.14
CA VAL A 540 15.04 16.39 -11.09
C VAL A 540 15.05 17.03 -12.48
N GLU A 541 15.46 16.28 -13.50
CA GLU A 541 15.52 16.75 -14.88
C GLU A 541 14.15 16.96 -15.55
N THR A 542 13.09 16.34 -15.02
CA THR A 542 11.71 16.51 -15.51
C THR A 542 10.84 17.31 -14.55
N GLY A 543 11.23 17.42 -13.28
CA GLY A 543 10.40 17.98 -12.20
C GLY A 543 9.28 17.03 -11.75
N LEU A 544 9.28 15.78 -12.21
CA LEU A 544 8.25 14.79 -11.87
C LEU A 544 8.77 13.77 -10.87
N TRP A 545 7.83 13.13 -10.19
CA TRP A 545 8.07 12.03 -9.29
C TRP A 545 7.52 10.74 -9.88
N ILE A 546 8.38 9.73 -10.03
CA ILE A 546 7.90 8.40 -10.38
C ILE A 546 7.42 7.73 -9.09
N ASN A 547 6.14 7.37 -9.04
CA ASN A 547 5.51 6.77 -7.88
C ASN A 547 4.88 5.42 -8.23
N GLY A 548 5.65 4.34 -8.05
CA GLY A 548 5.22 2.98 -8.41
C GLY A 548 4.68 2.87 -9.83
N TYR A 549 3.35 2.84 -9.97
CA TYR A 549 2.62 2.67 -11.22
C TYR A 549 2.20 3.98 -11.92
N ARG A 550 2.27 5.12 -11.24
CA ARG A 550 1.90 6.43 -11.78
C ARG A 550 3.05 7.43 -11.69
N THR A 551 2.86 8.55 -12.37
CA THR A 551 3.76 9.70 -12.33
C THR A 551 3.07 10.86 -11.63
N TYR A 552 3.71 11.40 -10.60
CA TYR A 552 3.18 12.46 -9.76
C TYR A 552 3.84 13.81 -10.10
N ASP A 553 3.01 14.84 -10.23
CA ASP A 553 3.42 16.23 -10.45
C ASP A 553 3.18 17.02 -9.17
N GLU A 554 4.29 17.34 -8.47
CA GLU A 554 4.21 18.10 -7.22
C GLU A 554 3.71 19.53 -7.40
N SER A 555 3.88 20.12 -8.60
CA SER A 555 3.51 21.52 -8.84
C SER A 555 2.00 21.76 -8.77
N ILE A 556 1.22 20.69 -8.96
CA ILE A 556 -0.24 20.71 -8.90
C ILE A 556 -0.80 19.64 -7.96
N GLY A 557 0.07 18.90 -7.25
CA GLY A 557 -0.30 17.96 -6.20
C GLY A 557 -1.04 16.71 -6.66
N ARG A 558 -0.79 16.20 -7.88
CA ARG A 558 -1.61 15.11 -8.46
C ARG A 558 -0.91 14.28 -9.53
N TYR A 559 -1.54 13.19 -9.95
CA TYR A 559 -1.01 12.28 -10.97
C TYR A 559 -1.23 12.75 -12.41
N LEU A 560 -0.34 12.33 -13.32
CA LEU A 560 -0.45 12.54 -14.77
C LEU A 560 -1.45 11.58 -15.42
N GLU A 561 -1.56 10.37 -14.86
CA GLU A 561 -2.42 9.29 -15.32
C GLU A 561 -3.63 9.13 -14.39
N SER A 562 -4.78 8.78 -14.97
CA SER A 562 -5.89 8.25 -14.17
C SER A 562 -5.46 6.94 -13.50
N ASP A 563 -5.99 6.68 -12.30
CA ASP A 563 -5.69 5.48 -11.53
C ASP A 563 -5.92 4.20 -12.36
N PRO A 564 -4.89 3.32 -12.51
CA PRO A 564 -5.01 2.07 -13.25
C PRO A 564 -6.08 1.12 -12.72
N ILE A 565 -6.46 1.23 -11.44
CA ILE A 565 -7.53 0.42 -10.83
C ILE A 565 -8.89 1.14 -10.79
N GLY A 566 -9.00 2.26 -11.50
CA GLY A 566 -10.23 3.06 -11.61
C GLY A 566 -10.69 3.58 -10.26
N LEU A 567 -12.00 3.45 -9.97
CA LEU A 567 -12.57 3.90 -8.70
C LEU A 567 -12.06 3.10 -7.48
N GLY A 568 -11.36 1.98 -7.69
CA GLY A 568 -10.62 1.29 -6.64
C GLY A 568 -9.50 2.13 -6.02
N GLY A 569 -9.01 3.15 -6.74
CA GLY A 569 -8.04 4.16 -6.27
C GLY A 569 -8.68 5.44 -5.75
N GLY A 570 -10.02 5.49 -5.68
CA GLY A 570 -10.80 6.64 -5.19
C GLY A 570 -11.65 7.31 -6.28
N LEU A 571 -12.60 8.15 -5.86
CA LEU A 571 -13.53 8.85 -6.77
C LEU A 571 -12.84 9.87 -7.68
N ASN A 572 -11.71 10.41 -7.23
CA ASN A 572 -10.82 11.24 -8.03
C ASN A 572 -9.61 10.41 -8.44
N THR A 573 -9.66 9.86 -9.65
CA THR A 573 -8.63 8.92 -10.12
C THR A 573 -7.27 9.58 -10.39
N TYR A 574 -7.16 10.91 -10.27
CA TYR A 574 -5.89 11.63 -10.38
C TYR A 574 -5.37 12.13 -9.03
N GLY A 575 -6.18 12.05 -7.96
CA GLY A 575 -5.83 12.57 -6.64
C GLY A 575 -4.68 11.81 -5.98
N TYR A 576 -3.97 12.49 -5.08
CA TYR A 576 -2.95 11.86 -4.22
C TYR A 576 -3.46 11.81 -2.78
N ALA A 577 -3.41 10.63 -2.16
CA ALA A 577 -3.68 10.41 -0.73
C ALA A 577 -4.95 11.11 -0.20
N GLN A 578 -6.04 11.08 -0.99
CA GLN A 578 -7.31 11.76 -0.71
C GLN A 578 -7.17 13.25 -0.32
N ALA A 579 -6.16 13.94 -0.85
CA ALA A 579 -5.82 15.32 -0.50
C ALA A 579 -5.45 15.54 0.98
N ASN A 580 -4.97 14.51 1.67
CA ASN A 580 -4.38 14.61 3.01
C ASN A 580 -2.99 13.93 3.03
N PRO A 581 -1.98 14.51 2.36
CA PRO A 581 -0.63 13.95 2.31
C PRO A 581 0.18 14.19 3.61
N ILE A 582 -0.49 14.59 4.69
CA ILE A 582 0.08 14.70 6.04
C ILE A 582 -0.24 13.45 6.87
N SER A 583 -1.34 12.76 6.58
CA SER A 583 -1.76 11.57 7.34
C SER A 583 -1.74 10.31 6.48
N SER A 584 -1.71 10.47 5.15
CA SER A 584 -1.86 9.38 4.20
C SER A 584 -0.81 9.43 3.10
N VAL A 585 -0.47 8.27 2.56
CA VAL A 585 0.47 8.11 1.44
C VAL A 585 -0.09 7.17 0.39
N ASP A 586 0.46 7.22 -0.83
CA ASP A 586 0.18 6.25 -1.90
C ASP A 586 1.51 5.64 -2.37
N PRO A 587 2.04 4.60 -1.69
CA PRO A 587 3.37 4.05 -1.97
C PRO A 587 3.50 3.35 -3.33
N ARG A 588 2.38 2.99 -3.96
CA ARG A 588 2.38 2.27 -5.23
C ARG A 588 1.88 3.11 -6.39
N GLY A 589 1.33 4.30 -6.15
CA GLY A 589 0.61 5.01 -7.19
C GLY A 589 -0.68 4.30 -7.62
N MET A 590 -1.29 3.49 -6.76
CA MET A 590 -2.60 2.83 -6.99
C MET A 590 -3.37 2.64 -5.67
N ASP A 591 -2.85 3.19 -4.57
CA ASP A 591 -3.48 3.13 -3.27
C ASP A 591 -4.36 4.37 -3.08
N VAL A 592 -5.62 4.19 -2.69
CA VAL A 592 -6.55 5.32 -2.43
C VAL A 592 -5.94 6.29 -1.41
N ALA A 593 -5.52 5.72 -0.29
CA ALA A 593 -4.80 6.33 0.81
C ALA A 593 -4.38 5.19 1.73
N VAL A 594 -3.09 5.05 1.98
CA VAL A 594 -2.59 4.29 3.13
C VAL A 594 -2.51 5.29 4.27
N VAL A 595 -3.52 5.25 5.15
CA VAL A 595 -3.49 6.07 6.36
C VAL A 595 -2.34 5.55 7.21
N ILE A 596 -1.39 6.43 7.51
CA ILE A 596 -0.36 6.18 8.51
C ILE A 596 -1.01 6.54 9.85
N ASP A 597 -2.06 5.77 10.20
CA ASP A 597 -2.66 5.83 11.52
C ASP A 597 -1.78 4.98 12.42
N ASN A 598 -1.27 5.58 13.49
CA ASN A 598 -0.49 4.86 14.47
C ASN A 598 -1.36 3.88 15.29
N ASN A 599 -2.69 3.90 15.12
CA ASN A 599 -3.60 2.87 15.63
C ASN A 599 -3.76 1.64 14.74
N THR A 600 -3.27 1.67 13.50
CA THR A 600 -3.26 0.51 12.60
C THR A 600 -2.01 0.52 11.73
N VAL A 601 -0.89 0.12 12.35
CA VAL A 601 0.39 -0.35 11.79
C VAL A 601 0.56 -0.19 10.27
N PRO A 602 1.46 0.73 9.86
CA PRO A 602 2.65 0.26 9.14
C PRO A 602 3.87 1.04 9.70
N MET A 603 4.94 0.47 10.28
CA MET A 603 5.75 -0.65 9.81
C MET A 603 6.81 -1.11 10.85
N LEU A 604 6.85 -2.43 11.10
CA LEU A 604 7.99 -3.33 11.40
C LEU A 604 7.37 -4.61 12.03
N GLY A 605 6.75 -5.46 11.21
CA GLY A 605 6.12 -6.75 11.60
C GLY A 605 4.84 -7.01 10.78
N LYS A 606 4.49 -8.20 10.27
CA LYS A 606 4.89 -9.59 10.57
C LYS A 606 5.64 -10.26 9.39
N PHE A 607 6.72 -10.96 9.70
CA PHE A 607 7.21 -12.13 8.94
C PHE A 607 7.19 -13.31 9.91
N GLY A 608 6.53 -14.41 9.55
CA GLY A 608 6.49 -15.64 10.37
C GLY A 608 5.07 -16.20 10.51
N GLY A 609 4.78 -17.28 9.81
CA GLY A 609 3.46 -17.89 9.73
C GLY A 609 3.04 -18.62 11.00
N HIS A 610 2.13 -18.00 11.77
CA HIS A 610 1.34 -18.67 12.79
C HIS A 610 -0.15 -18.63 12.39
N VAL A 611 -0.76 -19.82 12.26
CA VAL A 611 -2.21 -20.01 12.19
C VAL A 611 -2.65 -20.43 13.59
N ALA A 612 -3.66 -19.77 14.15
CA ALA A 612 -4.31 -20.15 15.39
C ALA A 612 -5.75 -20.56 15.08
N VAL A 613 -6.18 -21.70 15.62
CA VAL A 613 -7.58 -22.19 15.52
C VAL A 613 -8.16 -22.22 16.93
N LEU A 614 -9.26 -21.52 17.13
CA LEU A 614 -10.08 -21.57 18.35
C LEU A 614 -11.07 -22.72 18.25
N VAL A 615 -11.08 -23.59 19.26
CA VAL A 615 -12.12 -24.61 19.42
C VAL A 615 -12.70 -24.48 20.83
N GLY A 616 -13.96 -24.06 20.93
CA GLY A 616 -14.70 -24.12 22.18
C GLY A 616 -15.29 -25.51 22.36
N ASN A 617 -15.03 -26.15 23.50
CA ASN A 617 -15.76 -27.33 23.93
C ASN A 617 -16.88 -26.94 24.91
N ASP A 618 -17.91 -27.78 24.97
CA ASP A 618 -19.19 -27.72 25.69
C ASP A 618 -19.20 -27.34 27.20
N ARG A 619 -18.65 -26.17 27.54
CA ARG A 619 -18.71 -25.47 28.85
C ARG A 619 -17.72 -25.91 29.95
N THR A 620 -16.59 -26.55 29.64
CA THR A 620 -15.57 -26.84 30.67
C THR A 620 -14.10 -26.56 30.32
N GLY A 621 -13.78 -25.91 29.19
CA GLY A 621 -12.40 -25.46 28.91
C GLY A 621 -12.21 -24.89 27.49
N TRP A 622 -11.15 -24.09 27.30
CA TRP A 622 -10.73 -23.55 26.00
C TRP A 622 -9.41 -24.18 25.56
N ASP A 623 -9.37 -24.73 24.34
CA ASP A 623 -8.17 -25.31 23.73
C ASP A 623 -7.57 -24.36 22.70
N TYR A 624 -6.27 -24.09 22.83
CA TYR A 624 -5.48 -23.30 21.88
C TYR A 624 -4.52 -24.22 21.13
N TYR A 625 -4.55 -24.14 19.80
CA TYR A 625 -3.60 -24.81 18.92
C TYR A 625 -2.77 -23.76 18.17
N SER A 626 -1.45 -23.75 18.38
CA SER A 626 -0.52 -23.03 17.52
C SER A 626 0.34 -23.97 16.70
N LYS A 627 0.62 -23.53 15.47
CA LYS A 627 1.67 -24.12 14.64
C LYS A 627 2.99 -23.43 14.98
N ASP A 628 3.87 -24.10 15.71
CA ASP A 628 5.17 -23.58 16.12
C ASP A 628 6.27 -24.12 15.22
N GLY A 629 6.20 -23.77 13.92
CA GLY A 629 7.25 -24.08 12.95
C GLY A 629 7.71 -25.55 12.91
N PHE A 630 8.90 -25.76 12.34
CA PHE A 630 9.56 -27.07 12.29
C PHE A 630 10.85 -27.02 13.10
N VAL A 631 11.01 -27.95 14.04
CA VAL A 631 12.28 -28.19 14.73
C VAL A 631 12.83 -29.53 14.24
N ASN A 632 14.05 -29.54 13.70
CA ASN A 632 14.69 -30.73 13.13
C ASN A 632 13.83 -31.49 12.10
N GLY A 633 13.14 -30.77 11.21
CA GLY A 633 12.32 -31.36 10.15
C GLY A 633 11.06 -32.07 10.64
N THR A 634 10.69 -31.87 11.91
CA THR A 634 9.42 -32.36 12.49
C THR A 634 8.58 -31.15 12.90
N GLN A 635 7.30 -31.17 12.53
CA GLN A 635 6.34 -30.12 12.89
C GLN A 635 6.11 -30.18 14.41
N GLN A 636 6.26 -29.04 15.12
CA GLN A 636 5.81 -28.93 16.50
C GLN A 636 4.47 -28.19 16.54
N ASP A 637 3.46 -28.89 17.04
CA ASP A 637 2.17 -28.32 17.37
C ASP A 637 2.13 -28.11 18.89
N SER A 638 1.82 -26.90 19.33
CA SER A 638 1.66 -26.59 20.76
C SER A 638 0.19 -26.55 21.13
N HIS A 639 -0.16 -27.24 22.21
CA HIS A 639 -1.51 -27.27 22.79
C HIS A 639 -1.48 -26.63 24.17
N TYR A 640 -2.26 -25.56 24.36
CA TYR A 640 -2.43 -24.90 25.65
C TYR A 640 -3.92 -24.97 26.05
N THR A 641 -4.17 -25.27 27.32
CA THR A 641 -5.51 -25.40 27.89
C THR A 641 -5.76 -24.25 28.86
N TYR A 642 -6.82 -23.47 28.64
CA TYR A 642 -7.21 -22.36 29.52
C TYR A 642 -8.51 -22.68 30.26
N ALA A 643 -8.54 -22.31 31.55
CA ALA A 643 -9.68 -22.57 32.43
C ALA A 643 -10.88 -21.64 32.17
N SER A 644 -10.64 -20.46 31.58
CA SER A 644 -11.66 -19.47 31.25
C SER A 644 -11.25 -18.60 30.05
N LEU A 645 -12.23 -17.92 29.43
CA LEU A 645 -11.99 -16.96 28.34
C LEU A 645 -11.22 -15.73 28.85
N ASP A 646 -11.49 -15.33 30.09
CA ASP A 646 -10.83 -14.18 30.72
C ASP A 646 -9.35 -14.46 31.02
N ASP A 647 -8.99 -15.70 31.40
CA ASP A 647 -7.59 -16.10 31.57
C ASP A 647 -6.82 -16.07 30.24
N PHE A 648 -7.46 -16.52 29.15
CA PHE A 648 -6.90 -16.46 27.79
C PHE A 648 -6.69 -15.02 27.30
N LEU A 649 -7.71 -14.15 27.45
CA LEU A 649 -7.64 -12.75 27.03
C LEU A 649 -6.61 -11.97 27.86
N SER A 650 -6.39 -12.36 29.11
CA SER A 650 -5.34 -11.77 29.97
C SER A 650 -3.91 -12.14 29.56
N ASP A 651 -3.73 -13.29 28.90
CA ASP A 651 -2.41 -13.81 28.51
C ASP A 651 -2.01 -13.42 27.08
N GLN A 652 -2.97 -13.27 26.16
CA GLN A 652 -2.71 -13.05 24.72
C GLN A 652 -3.05 -11.65 24.19
N GLY A 653 -3.78 -10.82 24.95
CA GLY A 653 -4.27 -9.52 24.47
C GLY A 653 -5.33 -9.61 23.36
N ASP A 654 -5.75 -8.47 22.81
CA ASP A 654 -6.82 -8.39 21.79
C ASP A 654 -6.50 -9.20 20.52
N VAL A 655 -7.33 -10.21 20.22
CA VAL A 655 -7.22 -11.03 19.02
C VAL A 655 -7.95 -10.36 17.85
N TYR A 656 -7.18 -9.84 16.89
CA TYR A 656 -7.71 -9.40 15.61
C TYR A 656 -7.72 -10.56 14.61
N ILE A 657 -8.90 -10.95 14.12
CA ILE A 657 -9.01 -11.74 12.88
C ILE A 657 -8.76 -10.75 11.74
N THR A 658 -7.53 -10.70 11.25
CA THR A 658 -7.20 -9.93 10.05
C THR A 658 -7.86 -10.62 8.86
N GLY A 659 -8.52 -9.84 7.98
CA GLY A 659 -9.11 -10.32 6.73
C GLY A 659 -8.07 -10.71 5.67
N GLU A 660 -6.95 -11.31 6.09
CA GLU A 660 -5.97 -11.86 5.17
C GLU A 660 -6.51 -13.17 4.57
N VAL A 661 -6.62 -13.20 3.24
CA VAL A 661 -7.00 -14.38 2.47
C VAL A 661 -5.84 -15.36 2.48
N PHE A 662 -5.93 -16.40 3.32
CA PHE A 662 -5.05 -17.55 3.25
C PHE A 662 -5.79 -18.70 2.55
N GLU A 663 -5.32 -19.09 1.37
CA GLU A 663 -5.81 -20.29 0.69
C GLU A 663 -5.38 -21.53 1.49
N THR A 664 -6.34 -22.40 1.77
CA THR A 664 -6.15 -23.70 2.41
C THR A 664 -5.71 -24.74 1.38
N THR A 665 -4.98 -25.78 1.81
CA THR A 665 -4.74 -26.94 0.94
C THR A 665 -6.00 -27.82 0.89
N SER A 666 -6.15 -28.62 -0.16
CA SER A 666 -7.27 -29.57 -0.28
C SER A 666 -7.32 -30.59 0.87
N GLN A 667 -6.17 -30.86 1.52
CA GLN A 667 -6.08 -31.72 2.69
C GLN A 667 -6.57 -31.00 3.96
N ASN A 668 -6.15 -29.75 4.18
CA ASN A 668 -6.60 -28.95 5.33
C ASN A 668 -8.12 -28.78 5.31
N ASP A 669 -8.68 -28.52 4.14
CA ASP A 669 -10.13 -28.43 3.93
C ASP A 669 -10.86 -29.73 4.30
N ALA A 670 -10.28 -30.89 3.99
CA ALA A 670 -10.84 -32.19 4.33
C ALA A 670 -10.79 -32.47 5.84
N ASP A 671 -9.67 -32.12 6.48
CA ASP A 671 -9.46 -32.32 7.92
C ASP A 671 -10.35 -31.39 8.75
N MET A 672 -10.49 -30.13 8.33
CA MET A 672 -11.38 -29.14 8.94
C MET A 672 -12.86 -29.52 8.81
N ARG A 673 -13.28 -30.06 7.66
CA ARG A 673 -14.64 -30.62 7.47
C ARG A 673 -14.89 -31.85 8.34
N ALA A 674 -13.93 -32.78 8.41
CA ALA A 674 -14.04 -33.96 9.25
C ALA A 674 -14.17 -33.60 10.74
N TRP A 675 -13.45 -32.56 11.17
CA TRP A 675 -13.59 -32.00 12.52
C TRP A 675 -14.96 -31.33 12.75
N ALA A 676 -15.43 -30.46 11.86
CA ALA A 676 -16.73 -29.81 11.99
C ALA A 676 -17.90 -30.80 12.06
N ASN A 677 -17.88 -31.84 11.20
CA ASN A 677 -18.91 -32.88 11.16
C ASN A 677 -18.93 -33.81 12.38
N THR A 678 -17.91 -33.75 13.25
CA THR A 678 -17.87 -34.51 14.51
C THR A 678 -18.27 -33.69 15.73
N HIS A 679 -18.40 -32.36 15.60
CA HIS A 679 -18.58 -31.43 16.74
C HIS A 679 -19.74 -30.43 16.57
N ILE A 680 -20.38 -30.37 15.40
CA ILE A 680 -21.60 -29.59 15.14
C ILE A 680 -22.72 -30.57 14.80
N THR A 681 -23.95 -30.33 15.29
CA THR A 681 -25.07 -31.27 15.16
C THR A 681 -25.72 -31.35 13.78
N ASP A 682 -25.33 -30.46 12.86
CA ASP A 682 -25.81 -30.38 11.47
C ASP A 682 -24.71 -30.78 10.48
N ASP A 683 -25.09 -31.47 9.39
CA ASP A 683 -24.19 -31.91 8.33
C ASP A 683 -23.55 -30.70 7.61
N PHE A 684 -22.25 -30.48 7.82
CA PHE A 684 -21.51 -29.31 7.34
C PHE A 684 -20.89 -29.60 5.96
N SER A 685 -21.64 -29.31 4.89
CA SER A 685 -21.28 -29.67 3.51
C SER A 685 -20.62 -28.55 2.67
N GLY A 686 -20.12 -27.47 3.29
CA GLY A 686 -19.57 -26.31 2.59
C GLY A 686 -18.14 -26.48 2.05
N THR A 687 -17.85 -25.89 0.89
CA THR A 687 -16.48 -25.62 0.39
C THR A 687 -16.11 -24.17 0.69
N PHE A 688 -14.97 -23.94 1.32
CA PHE A 688 -14.54 -22.60 1.77
C PHE A 688 -13.27 -22.17 1.03
N ASN A 689 -13.22 -20.93 0.58
CA ASN A 689 -12.13 -20.41 -0.25
C ASN A 689 -10.95 -19.87 0.59
N ASN A 690 -11.11 -19.79 1.91
CA ASN A 690 -10.08 -19.38 2.87
C ASN A 690 -10.50 -19.74 4.30
N CYS A 691 -9.56 -19.62 5.25
CA CYS A 691 -9.79 -19.90 6.67
C CYS A 691 -10.88 -19.02 7.30
N ALA A 692 -11.02 -17.76 6.86
CA ALA A 692 -12.02 -16.84 7.41
C ALA A 692 -13.44 -17.29 7.03
N ASP A 693 -13.67 -17.67 5.77
CA ASP A 693 -14.96 -18.17 5.29
C ASP A 693 -15.36 -19.49 5.97
N PHE A 694 -14.41 -20.38 6.30
CA PHE A 694 -14.68 -21.58 7.09
C PHE A 694 -15.13 -21.22 8.52
N VAL A 695 -14.40 -20.33 9.20
CA VAL A 695 -14.75 -19.89 10.56
C VAL A 695 -16.11 -19.19 10.57
N TYR A 696 -16.39 -18.32 9.59
CA TYR A 696 -17.70 -17.71 9.44
C TYR A 696 -18.80 -18.74 9.18
N GLY A 697 -18.55 -19.73 8.31
CA GLY A 697 -19.49 -20.81 8.04
C GLY A 697 -19.79 -21.67 9.27
N VAL A 698 -18.77 -22.02 10.06
CA VAL A 698 -18.91 -22.79 11.31
C VAL A 698 -19.70 -22.02 12.35
N LEU A 699 -19.43 -20.71 12.50
CA LEU A 699 -20.15 -19.84 13.42
C LEU A 699 -21.63 -19.67 12.99
N GLU A 700 -21.89 -19.47 11.70
CA GLU A 700 -23.26 -19.36 11.16
C GLU A 700 -24.04 -20.68 11.29
N ALA A 701 -23.40 -21.83 11.02
CA ALA A 701 -23.99 -23.15 11.23
C ALA A 701 -24.26 -23.47 12.72
N GLY A 702 -23.45 -22.92 13.62
CA GLY A 702 -23.66 -22.95 15.07
C GLY A 702 -24.67 -21.91 15.59
N GLY A 703 -25.35 -21.16 14.71
CA GLY A 703 -26.37 -20.17 15.07
C GLY A 703 -25.84 -18.79 15.47
N VAL A 704 -24.56 -18.50 15.29
CA VAL A 704 -23.91 -17.21 15.58
C VAL A 704 -23.90 -16.35 14.31
N LYS A 705 -24.62 -15.22 14.33
CA LYS A 705 -24.59 -14.24 13.22
C LYS A 705 -23.28 -13.44 13.27
N VAL A 706 -22.50 -13.50 12.20
CA VAL A 706 -21.23 -12.77 12.10
C VAL A 706 -21.37 -11.55 11.19
N ASN A 707 -20.97 -10.37 11.68
CA ASN A 707 -20.99 -9.13 10.90
C ASN A 707 -19.74 -9.05 10.01
N LYS A 708 -19.91 -9.21 8.69
CA LYS A 708 -18.85 -8.95 7.71
C LYS A 708 -18.67 -7.43 7.57
N PRO A 709 -17.48 -6.84 7.78
CA PRO A 709 -17.27 -5.41 7.59
C PRO A 709 -17.45 -5.03 6.12
N ARG A 710 -18.61 -4.46 5.76
CA ARG A 710 -18.92 -3.90 4.43
C ARG A 710 -18.81 -2.37 4.49
N PHE A 711 -17.60 -1.82 4.57
CA PHE A 711 -17.37 -0.37 4.58
C PHE A 711 -17.09 0.25 3.20
N SER A 712 -17.21 -0.53 2.13
CA SER A 712 -17.28 0.00 0.76
C SER A 712 -17.97 -1.05 -0.12
N PRO A 713 -18.86 -0.69 -1.06
CA PRO A 713 -19.28 -1.64 -2.09
C PRO A 713 -18.01 -2.10 -2.79
N SER A 714 -17.74 -3.40 -2.77
CA SER A 714 -16.61 -4.00 -3.46
C SER A 714 -16.66 -3.54 -4.92
N VAL A 715 -15.72 -2.68 -5.31
CA VAL A 715 -15.45 -2.39 -6.71
C VAL A 715 -15.19 -3.75 -7.38
N PRO A 716 -15.74 -4.03 -8.57
CA PRO A 716 -15.57 -5.33 -9.20
C PRO A 716 -14.08 -5.74 -9.24
N ASN A 717 -13.78 -6.95 -8.76
CA ASN A 717 -12.41 -7.47 -8.55
C ASN A 717 -11.53 -7.43 -9.82
N ASP A 718 -12.11 -7.32 -11.01
CA ASP A 718 -11.42 -7.40 -12.30
C ASP A 718 -10.76 -6.08 -12.76
N MET A 719 -10.92 -4.99 -11.99
CA MET A 719 -10.33 -3.68 -12.32
C MET A 719 -8.82 -3.61 -12.05
N LEU A 720 -8.21 -4.68 -11.53
CA LEU A 720 -6.76 -4.83 -11.52
C LEU A 720 -6.29 -5.01 -12.98
N ASP A 721 -5.85 -3.91 -13.62
CA ASP A 721 -5.02 -3.98 -14.81
C ASP A 721 -3.87 -4.96 -14.54
N GLY A 722 -3.32 -5.63 -15.55
CA GLY A 722 -2.30 -6.69 -15.44
C GLY A 722 -0.96 -6.30 -14.77
N ALA A 723 -0.93 -5.17 -14.07
CA ALA A 723 0.03 -4.73 -13.08
C ALA A 723 -0.32 -5.16 -11.64
N GLY A 724 -1.61 -5.42 -11.35
CA GLY A 724 -2.17 -5.65 -10.02
C GLY A 724 -2.47 -7.10 -9.66
N ASP A 725 -2.45 -8.04 -10.62
CA ASP A 725 -2.23 -9.45 -10.30
C ASP A 725 -0.79 -9.58 -9.84
N ARG A 726 -0.55 -9.33 -8.56
CA ARG A 726 0.67 -9.81 -7.92
C ARG A 726 0.68 -11.31 -8.18
N ILE A 727 1.55 -11.73 -9.09
CA ILE A 727 2.15 -13.05 -9.02
C ILE A 727 2.89 -13.03 -7.69
N ASN A 728 2.19 -13.45 -6.63
CA ASN A 728 2.69 -13.46 -5.28
C ASN A 728 3.92 -14.37 -5.31
N MET A 729 5.12 -13.79 -5.14
CA MET A 729 6.39 -14.52 -5.26
C MET A 729 6.51 -15.68 -4.26
N ASN A 730 5.63 -15.72 -3.25
CA ASN A 730 5.62 -16.70 -2.18
C ASN A 730 4.40 -17.62 -2.13
N HIS A 731 3.39 -17.48 -3.03
CA HIS A 731 2.20 -18.33 -2.99
C HIS A 731 1.79 -18.88 -4.36
N PRO A 732 1.45 -20.17 -4.45
CA PRO A 732 0.88 -20.74 -5.67
C PRO A 732 -0.48 -20.10 -5.93
N HIS A 733 -0.65 -19.50 -7.10
CA HIS A 733 -1.97 -19.16 -7.62
C HIS A 733 -2.69 -20.47 -7.96
N HIS A 734 -3.61 -20.91 -7.10
CA HIS A 734 -4.55 -21.98 -7.44
C HIS A 734 -5.88 -21.36 -7.88
N GLY A 735 -6.01 -21.09 -9.18
CA GLY A 735 -7.32 -20.89 -9.79
C GLY A 735 -8.14 -22.18 -9.66
N LEU A 736 -9.18 -22.17 -8.82
CA LEU A 736 -10.19 -23.24 -8.77
C LEU A 736 -11.54 -22.63 -9.17
N MET A 737 -11.92 -22.80 -10.44
CA MET A 737 -12.96 -23.73 -10.92
C MET A 737 -14.29 -23.66 -10.16
N ASN A 738 -15.18 -22.79 -10.62
CA ASN A 738 -16.60 -22.82 -10.24
C ASN A 738 -17.35 -23.81 -11.17
N ARG A 739 -17.39 -25.10 -10.82
CA ARG A 739 -18.28 -26.07 -11.48
C ARG A 739 -19.66 -26.01 -10.85
N ALA A 740 -20.62 -25.54 -11.62
CA ALA A 740 -22.05 -25.63 -11.33
C ALA A 740 -22.51 -27.08 -11.11
N TYR A 741 -23.35 -27.30 -10.10
CA TYR A 741 -24.31 -28.41 -10.10
C TYR A 741 -25.71 -27.89 -9.74
N SER A 742 -26.63 -28.12 -10.67
CA SER A 742 -28.09 -27.96 -10.57
C SER A 742 -28.72 -29.29 -10.12
N PRO A 743 -29.90 -29.29 -9.48
CA PRO A 743 -30.28 -30.28 -8.46
C PRO A 743 -30.97 -31.52 -9.04
N GLY A 744 -30.70 -32.68 -8.44
CA GLY A 744 -31.38 -33.94 -8.78
C GLY A 744 -31.11 -35.07 -7.79
N THR A 745 -32.03 -35.22 -6.83
CA THR A 745 -32.43 -36.47 -6.16
C THR A 745 -31.36 -37.52 -5.83
N PHE A 746 -31.04 -37.60 -4.53
CA PHE A 746 -30.47 -38.78 -3.87
C PHE A 746 -31.36 -40.01 -4.09
N ASN A 747 -30.74 -41.15 -4.41
CA ASN A 747 -31.27 -42.44 -4.02
C ASN A 747 -30.13 -43.35 -3.53
N HIS A 748 -30.41 -44.02 -2.41
CA HIS A 748 -29.50 -44.79 -1.55
C HIS A 748 -28.74 -45.93 -2.26
N GLY A 749 -27.60 -46.32 -1.68
CA GLY A 749 -27.18 -47.72 -1.68
C GLY A 749 -25.69 -47.99 -1.49
N TYR A 750 -25.29 -48.20 -0.23
CA TYR A 750 -24.26 -49.14 0.24
C TYR A 750 -23.42 -49.91 -0.81
N TRP A 751 -22.10 -49.75 -0.80
CA TRP A 751 -21.09 -50.62 -0.17
C TRP A 751 -19.68 -50.13 -0.49
#